data_AF-A0A6D2KRH2-F1
#
_entry.id   AF-A0A6D2KRH2-F1
#
_cell.length_a   1.000
_cell.length_b   1.000
_cell.length_c   1.000
_cell.angle_alpha   90.00
_cell.angle_beta   90.00
_cell.angle_gamma   90.00
#
_symmetry.space_group_name_H-M   'P 1'
#
loop_
_entity.id
_entity.type
_entity.pdbx_description
1 polymer ?
#
loop_
_entity_poly.entity_id
_entity_poly.type
_entity_poly.pdbx_seq_one_letter_code
_entity_poly.pdbx_strand_id
1 'polypeptide(L)'
;MAANYRWKSFDENEDRPEKPRRYGVTEMRGPRYSVLSQNVLQEIFESMGQFVDGLKFSGGSNSLIPKSFIKQAIEMAHEHNVYVSTGDWAEHTLRSGPSAFKEYVEECKQLGFDTIELNANSLEVPEETLLRYVRLIKNGGLRAKPMFAVKFNKSDIPGRNRAFGSYVVPEPRSSEFVEDIDLLIRKAERCLEAGADTIMIDADDVCKYADSLRADIIAKVVGRLGIEKTMFEASDAKLAEWFIKRYGPNVNLYVDHSQIMDLECLRGRYLVLITNGKLGFATASSIAEAPEASEMAEAPGVSPEEEEAEYNRMLGSVVAVPVFVPEFPVYVVYLGEKKQEDAKSVDKTHLEILKSVLGSQEAAKKSLVYSYHHGFSGFAAKLTPAQAEILRNHPQVVTFLENKKLTLQATRTWDYLSLFSTPTSSQGRILLDENVNNVSLLKKESKKDKKERKERKRAKKAEKALRKEAEKWQTQSLLNEANMGSGVILGVIDSGIWSELSAFDDNGYVAIPKKWKGECVSADQFSPADCNRKIIGAKYFVDGLNGDLEYSVNSTKEYLSPRDHNGHGTEVSSMAAGSVVSKVKLPDVAPGSTMRGGAPKAHIAMYKACWDINKGMCSVADVWKAFDEAIHDGVDVLSVSIGGAFDDVYLDADMAIPALHAVNSGITVVAPAGNYGSRSGTVVNVAPWILTVAATTLDRSLVTVLTHGNRTYLGESVYAGPEIDFTDIFYTKEEANFTNAKGKVVMFFEGNTDNGKSPEPKLVIEGGAVGLIYARRTPSDRREVPCPVNFPCVFLNFDDANELYTDMMYKSSSPPKIKISSYKTIVGETVVTRVPASSGRGPSSFSPAILKPDIAAPGMTLLTPRIPTDEDTREFEYSGTSVATPVIAGIVALLKTAHPTWSPAAIKSAIVTTAMKTDPYGGRIIADGGNNKLADAFDLGAGLVNMEKAKNPGLVYDMDMNDYINYLCSQSSYTDKKVSALAGNVNTKCPGSSVLDINLPSITIPNVKRNTIKVTRTVTNVGPVNSVYTPVLEAPHRFNVTVSPQNLVFNNATNKLAFTVSVSSGPYKTNTAFYFGSLTWTDGLHNVTIPVSLRTRFGDYFL
;
A
#
# COMPACT_ATOMS: atom_id res chain seq x y z
N MET A 1 -2.59 29.27 -19.37
CA MET A 1 -3.99 29.75 -19.50
C MET A 1 -4.93 28.68 -18.93
N ALA A 2 -6.24 28.91 -18.89
CA ALA A 2 -7.16 28.11 -18.08
C ALA A 2 -7.20 26.62 -18.45
N ALA A 3 -7.44 25.77 -17.45
CA ALA A 3 -7.85 24.39 -17.65
C ALA A 3 -9.34 24.37 -18.03
N ASN A 4 -9.68 23.80 -19.18
CA ASN A 4 -11.07 23.60 -19.57
C ASN A 4 -11.64 22.37 -18.85
N TYR A 5 -12.07 22.58 -17.60
CA TYR A 5 -13.19 21.82 -17.06
C TYR A 5 -14.32 21.84 -18.10
N ARG A 6 -14.72 20.69 -18.62
CA ARG A 6 -16.05 20.58 -19.22
C ARG A 6 -17.07 20.54 -18.10
N TRP A 7 -17.47 21.74 -17.69
CA TRP A 7 -18.75 21.98 -17.03
C TRP A 7 -19.87 21.28 -17.78
N LYS A 8 -20.98 20.98 -17.09
CA LYS A 8 -22.23 20.59 -17.76
C LYS A 8 -22.52 21.60 -18.88
N SER A 9 -22.67 21.13 -20.10
CA SER A 9 -23.22 21.96 -21.18
C SER A 9 -24.68 22.23 -20.84
N PHE A 10 -25.00 23.49 -20.53
CA PHE A 10 -26.37 23.97 -20.39
C PHE A 10 -27.02 24.12 -21.78
N ASP A 11 -27.07 23.02 -22.54
CA ASP A 11 -28.05 22.86 -23.60
C ASP A 11 -29.40 22.59 -22.93
N GLU A 12 -30.44 23.30 -23.36
CA GLU A 12 -31.69 23.54 -22.60
C GLU A 12 -32.63 22.30 -22.50
N ASN A 13 -32.09 21.08 -22.64
CA ASN A 13 -32.84 19.82 -22.65
C ASN A 13 -32.28 18.73 -21.71
N GLU A 14 -31.18 18.98 -20.98
CA GLU A 14 -30.55 17.97 -20.10
C GLU A 14 -30.82 18.17 -18.58
N ASP A 15 -31.94 18.78 -18.19
CA ASP A 15 -32.22 19.08 -16.77
C ASP A 15 -33.09 18.06 -16.03
N ARG A 16 -32.61 17.74 -14.82
CA ARG A 16 -33.34 17.03 -13.76
C ARG A 16 -34.61 17.84 -13.44
N PRO A 17 -35.80 17.22 -13.32
CA PRO A 17 -37.08 17.93 -13.37
C PRO A 17 -37.18 19.12 -12.42
N GLU A 18 -38.02 20.11 -12.76
CA GLU A 18 -38.36 21.17 -11.82
C GLU A 18 -39.01 20.62 -10.55
N LYS A 19 -38.90 21.37 -9.45
CA LYS A 19 -39.54 21.02 -8.19
C LYS A 19 -41.05 21.25 -8.26
N PRO A 20 -41.89 20.48 -7.54
CA PRO A 20 -41.53 19.39 -6.61
C PRO A 20 -41.30 18.04 -7.32
N ARG A 21 -40.14 17.44 -7.09
CA ARG A 21 -39.73 16.18 -7.73
C ARG A 21 -40.42 14.95 -7.12
N ARG A 22 -40.58 13.89 -7.92
CA ARG A 22 -41.07 12.55 -7.50
C ARG A 22 -40.05 11.41 -7.73
N TYR A 23 -39.04 11.69 -8.53
CA TYR A 23 -37.93 10.80 -8.86
C TYR A 23 -36.66 11.65 -8.95
N GLY A 24 -35.50 11.06 -8.68
CA GLY A 24 -34.26 11.82 -8.54
C GLY A 24 -34.32 12.82 -7.39
N VAL A 25 -35.03 12.50 -6.31
CA VAL A 25 -35.15 13.36 -5.12
C VAL A 25 -33.81 13.39 -4.35
N THR A 26 -33.43 14.57 -3.84
CA THR A 26 -32.37 14.73 -2.83
C THR A 26 -33.00 15.24 -1.54
N GLU A 27 -33.00 14.40 -0.50
CA GLU A 27 -33.24 14.86 0.87
C GLU A 27 -31.87 15.02 1.57
N MET A 28 -31.66 16.11 2.31
CA MET A 28 -30.38 16.39 3.00
C MET A 28 -30.55 16.46 4.52
N ARG A 29 -29.47 16.13 5.25
CA ARG A 29 -29.29 16.50 6.67
C ARG A 29 -28.06 17.37 6.90
N GLY A 30 -28.08 18.08 8.03
CA GLY A 30 -26.89 18.72 8.60
C GLY A 30 -25.94 17.70 9.25
N PRO A 31 -24.67 18.11 9.50
CA PRO A 31 -23.60 17.20 9.88
C PRO A 31 -23.79 16.65 11.30
N ARG A 32 -23.38 15.40 11.53
CA ARG A 32 -23.39 14.72 12.85
C ARG A 32 -24.73 14.81 13.59
N TYR A 33 -25.86 14.68 12.88
CA TYR A 33 -27.23 14.78 13.42
C TYR A 33 -27.60 16.18 14.01
N SER A 34 -26.80 17.20 13.73
CA SER A 34 -27.07 18.59 14.14
C SER A 34 -27.79 19.38 13.05
N VAL A 35 -28.61 20.34 13.46
CA VAL A 35 -29.20 21.33 12.55
C VAL A 35 -28.18 22.44 12.32
N LEU A 36 -27.95 22.78 11.06
CA LEU A 36 -27.02 23.84 10.66
C LEU A 36 -27.49 25.21 11.17
N SER A 37 -26.54 26.15 11.33
CA SER A 37 -26.89 27.52 11.68
C SER A 37 -27.66 28.19 10.54
N GLN A 38 -28.47 29.21 10.86
CA GLN A 38 -29.32 29.91 9.90
C GLN A 38 -28.55 30.38 8.65
N ASN A 39 -27.36 30.97 8.84
CA ASN A 39 -26.50 31.41 7.75
C ASN A 39 -26.09 30.26 6.83
N VAL A 40 -25.74 29.09 7.37
CA VAL A 40 -25.26 27.96 6.56
C VAL A 40 -26.43 27.25 5.85
N LEU A 41 -27.63 27.22 6.45
CA LEU A 41 -28.84 26.80 5.74
C LEU A 41 -29.14 27.75 4.57
N GLN A 42 -29.05 29.06 4.79
CA GLN A 42 -29.24 30.08 3.76
C GLN A 42 -28.20 29.94 2.64
N GLU A 43 -26.91 29.86 2.95
CA GLU A 43 -25.83 29.64 1.99
C GLU A 43 -26.05 28.38 1.13
N ILE A 44 -26.50 27.27 1.74
CA ILE A 44 -26.81 26.02 1.02
C ILE A 44 -28.04 26.18 0.12
N PHE A 45 -29.09 26.87 0.57
CA PHE A 45 -30.30 27.06 -0.24
C PHE A 45 -30.10 28.08 -1.36
N GLU A 46 -29.31 29.13 -1.16
CA GLU A 46 -28.94 30.10 -2.19
C GLU A 46 -27.98 29.51 -3.23
N SER A 47 -27.02 28.67 -2.83
CA SER A 47 -26.00 28.10 -3.74
C SER A 47 -26.36 26.75 -4.38
N MET A 48 -27.05 25.87 -3.64
CA MET A 48 -27.35 24.49 -4.04
C MET A 48 -28.85 24.16 -3.96
N GLY A 49 -29.70 25.10 -3.55
CA GLY A 49 -31.12 24.85 -3.29
C GLY A 49 -31.89 24.32 -4.48
N GLN A 50 -31.52 24.63 -5.72
CA GLN A 50 -32.11 24.03 -6.93
C GLN A 50 -32.05 22.49 -6.92
N PHE A 51 -31.01 21.92 -6.30
CA PHE A 51 -30.75 20.48 -6.28
C PHE A 51 -31.27 19.76 -5.04
N VAL A 52 -31.53 20.48 -3.94
CA VAL A 52 -32.11 19.94 -2.71
C VAL A 52 -33.63 19.96 -2.80
N ASP A 53 -34.30 18.82 -2.61
CA ASP A 53 -35.77 18.75 -2.58
C ASP A 53 -36.33 18.76 -1.16
N GLY A 54 -35.60 18.18 -0.21
CA GLY A 54 -36.03 18.08 1.18
C GLY A 54 -34.93 18.34 2.22
N LEU A 55 -35.31 18.92 3.35
CA LEU A 55 -34.49 19.06 4.56
C LEU A 55 -35.05 18.12 5.65
N LYS A 56 -34.22 17.19 6.14
CA LYS A 56 -34.58 16.27 7.22
C LYS A 56 -33.89 16.67 8.53
N PHE A 57 -34.68 17.03 9.53
CA PHE A 57 -34.24 17.02 10.92
C PHE A 57 -33.95 15.57 11.33
N SER A 58 -32.92 15.32 12.14
CA SER A 58 -32.47 13.95 12.46
C SER A 58 -32.37 13.73 13.97
N GLY A 59 -32.64 12.51 14.43
CA GLY A 59 -32.42 12.06 15.81
C GLY A 59 -33.17 12.88 16.88
N GLY A 60 -34.33 13.44 16.53
CA GLY A 60 -35.09 14.31 17.43
C GLY A 60 -34.46 15.66 17.76
N SER A 61 -33.45 16.11 17.00
CA SER A 61 -32.79 17.41 17.20
C SER A 61 -33.77 18.59 17.26
N ASN A 62 -34.88 18.56 16.49
CA ASN A 62 -35.97 19.53 16.55
C ASN A 62 -36.58 19.70 17.96
N SER A 63 -36.59 18.66 18.81
CA SER A 63 -37.14 18.74 20.17
C SER A 63 -36.29 19.58 21.14
N LEU A 64 -35.01 19.77 20.83
CA LEU A 64 -34.05 20.54 21.64
C LEU A 64 -33.89 21.99 21.13
N ILE A 65 -34.56 22.35 20.03
CA ILE A 65 -34.43 23.62 19.34
C ILE A 65 -35.63 24.53 19.66
N PRO A 66 -35.45 25.84 19.87
CA PRO A 66 -36.56 26.77 20.08
C PRO A 66 -37.55 26.75 18.91
N LYS A 67 -38.86 26.65 19.21
CA LYS A 67 -39.93 26.58 18.18
C LYS A 67 -39.91 27.74 17.18
N SER A 68 -39.40 28.91 17.56
CA SER A 68 -39.16 30.04 16.67
C SER A 68 -38.10 29.75 15.60
N PHE A 69 -36.98 29.12 15.98
CA PHE A 69 -35.91 28.74 15.05
C PHE A 69 -36.35 27.60 14.13
N ILE A 70 -37.15 26.64 14.64
CA ILE A 70 -37.75 25.58 13.80
C ILE A 70 -38.61 26.22 12.70
N LYS A 71 -39.48 27.18 13.05
CA LYS A 71 -40.29 27.92 12.08
C LYS A 71 -39.45 28.68 11.06
N GLN A 72 -38.43 29.43 11.50
CA GLN A 72 -37.55 30.18 10.61
C GLN A 72 -36.79 29.28 9.62
N ALA A 73 -36.34 28.10 10.06
CA ALA A 73 -35.69 27.11 9.19
C ALA A 73 -36.67 26.46 8.20
N ILE A 74 -37.95 26.31 8.57
CA ILE A 74 -39.02 25.81 7.69
C ILE A 74 -39.41 26.88 6.66
N GLU A 75 -39.64 28.11 7.10
CA GLU A 75 -40.00 29.27 6.26
C GLU A 75 -38.93 29.50 5.19
N MET A 76 -37.65 29.50 5.56
CA MET A 76 -36.51 29.59 4.63
C MET A 76 -36.42 28.41 3.65
N ALA A 77 -36.74 27.19 4.09
CA ALA A 77 -36.77 26.02 3.20
C ALA A 77 -37.92 26.13 2.18
N HIS A 78 -39.09 26.57 2.62
CA HIS A 78 -40.28 26.78 1.78
C HIS A 78 -40.05 27.88 0.73
N GLU A 79 -39.37 28.97 1.08
CA GLU A 79 -38.94 30.03 0.12
C GLU A 79 -38.12 29.46 -1.05
N HIS A 80 -37.33 28.40 -0.81
CA HIS A 80 -36.49 27.74 -1.81
C HIS A 80 -37.15 26.48 -2.42
N ASN A 81 -38.46 26.28 -2.21
CA ASN A 81 -39.21 25.08 -2.62
C ASN A 81 -38.60 23.77 -2.10
N VAL A 82 -38.09 23.78 -0.87
CA VAL A 82 -37.56 22.60 -0.15
C VAL A 82 -38.58 22.16 0.89
N TYR A 83 -39.06 20.91 0.83
CA TYR A 83 -39.97 20.39 1.85
C TYR A 83 -39.21 20.03 3.13
N VAL A 84 -39.86 20.09 4.30
CA VAL A 84 -39.21 19.76 5.58
C VAL A 84 -39.79 18.47 6.19
N SER A 85 -38.90 17.58 6.63
CA SER A 85 -39.24 16.36 7.33
C SER A 85 -38.79 16.36 8.80
N THR A 86 -39.62 15.80 9.67
CA THR A 86 -39.37 15.71 11.12
C THR A 86 -38.21 14.81 11.51
N GLY A 87 -37.92 13.80 10.66
CA GLY A 87 -37.12 12.65 11.04
C GLY A 87 -37.75 11.79 12.14
N ASP A 88 -36.91 10.91 12.67
CA ASP A 88 -37.15 9.86 13.66
C ASP A 88 -37.35 10.39 15.09
N TRP A 89 -38.49 11.07 15.30
CA TRP A 89 -38.88 11.56 16.63
C TRP A 89 -40.33 11.32 17.05
N ALA A 90 -41.20 10.93 16.11
CA ALA A 90 -42.61 10.66 16.37
C ALA A 90 -42.82 9.61 17.49
N GLU A 91 -41.88 8.69 17.59
CA GLU A 91 -41.76 7.58 18.54
C GLU A 91 -41.83 8.04 19.99
N HIS A 92 -41.20 9.17 20.33
CA HIS A 92 -41.15 9.65 21.71
C HIS A 92 -42.55 10.03 22.24
N THR A 93 -43.45 10.46 21.35
CA THR A 93 -44.79 10.93 21.71
C THR A 93 -45.72 9.81 22.17
N LEU A 94 -45.44 8.56 21.78
CA LEU A 94 -46.24 7.40 22.17
C LEU A 94 -46.23 7.16 23.69
N ARG A 95 -45.16 7.57 24.37
CA ARG A 95 -45.00 7.47 25.83
C ARG A 95 -45.95 8.38 26.60
N SER A 96 -46.52 9.40 25.95
CA SER A 96 -47.46 10.36 26.55
C SER A 96 -48.94 9.94 26.45
N GLY A 97 -49.23 8.79 25.84
CA GLY A 97 -50.56 8.17 25.85
C GLY A 97 -51.35 8.27 24.53
N PRO A 98 -52.58 7.70 24.47
CA PRO A 98 -53.26 7.40 23.20
C PRO A 98 -53.67 8.61 22.33
N SER A 99 -53.74 9.82 22.88
CA SER A 99 -54.05 11.05 22.14
C SER A 99 -52.79 11.80 21.66
N ALA A 100 -51.65 11.62 22.33
CA ALA A 100 -50.46 12.44 22.15
C ALA A 100 -49.89 12.40 20.72
N PHE A 101 -50.00 11.27 20.02
CA PHE A 101 -49.61 11.19 18.61
C PHE A 101 -50.49 12.07 17.70
N LYS A 102 -51.78 12.27 18.02
CA LYS A 102 -52.63 13.23 17.29
C LYS A 102 -52.21 14.67 17.59
N GLU A 103 -51.92 14.96 18.85
CA GLU A 103 -51.45 16.28 19.29
C GLU A 103 -50.11 16.64 18.60
N TYR A 104 -49.20 15.67 18.45
CA TYR A 104 -47.97 15.80 17.68
C TYR A 104 -48.18 16.07 16.18
N VAL A 105 -49.15 15.41 15.53
CA VAL A 105 -49.48 15.69 14.12
C VAL A 105 -49.98 17.12 13.94
N GLU A 106 -50.84 17.62 14.82
CA GLU A 106 -51.30 19.02 14.78
C GLU A 106 -50.18 20.01 15.19
N GLU A 107 -49.26 19.63 16.09
CA GLU A 107 -48.09 20.44 16.44
C GLU A 107 -47.10 20.58 15.27
N CYS A 108 -46.76 19.47 14.59
CA CYS A 108 -45.91 19.49 13.40
C CYS A 108 -46.48 20.41 12.31
N LYS A 109 -47.80 20.33 12.11
CA LYS A 109 -48.56 21.18 11.19
C LYS A 109 -48.57 22.66 11.62
N GLN A 110 -48.67 22.94 12.92
CA GLN A 110 -48.56 24.31 13.46
C GLN A 110 -47.14 24.88 13.38
N LEU A 111 -46.12 24.02 13.38
CA LEU A 111 -44.71 24.40 13.14
C LEU A 111 -44.39 24.56 11.65
N GLY A 112 -45.14 23.89 10.76
CA GLY A 112 -45.02 24.00 9.30
C GLY A 112 -44.30 22.83 8.62
N PHE A 113 -44.05 21.72 9.32
CA PHE A 113 -43.44 20.52 8.72
C PHE A 113 -44.34 19.91 7.63
N ASP A 114 -43.78 19.56 6.48
CA ASP A 114 -44.49 18.89 5.39
C ASP A 114 -44.62 17.38 5.62
N THR A 115 -43.57 16.74 6.15
CA THR A 115 -43.41 15.28 6.13
C THR A 115 -43.08 14.71 7.50
N ILE A 116 -44.01 13.97 8.10
CA ILE A 116 -43.73 13.17 9.30
C ILE A 116 -43.11 11.84 8.87
N GLU A 117 -41.90 11.59 9.34
CA GLU A 117 -41.24 10.29 9.24
C GLU A 117 -41.71 9.38 10.40
N LEU A 118 -41.84 8.08 10.14
CA LEU A 118 -42.27 7.09 11.13
C LEU A 118 -41.30 5.90 11.13
N ASN A 119 -40.44 5.78 12.13
CA ASN A 119 -39.47 4.70 12.22
C ASN A 119 -40.14 3.42 12.74
N ALA A 120 -40.63 2.58 11.82
CA ALA A 120 -41.35 1.34 12.16
C ALA A 120 -40.53 0.40 13.06
N ASN A 121 -39.20 0.48 12.98
CA ASN A 121 -38.26 -0.33 13.76
C ASN A 121 -38.04 0.19 15.20
N SER A 122 -38.41 1.44 15.49
CA SER A 122 -38.32 2.08 16.81
C SER A 122 -39.68 2.41 17.44
N LEU A 123 -40.76 2.42 16.66
CA LEU A 123 -42.14 2.54 17.18
C LEU A 123 -42.58 1.27 17.94
N GLU A 124 -42.14 0.09 17.49
CA GLU A 124 -42.52 -1.25 18.00
C GLU A 124 -44.04 -1.51 18.12
N VAL A 125 -44.88 -0.69 17.49
CA VAL A 125 -46.34 -0.81 17.53
C VAL A 125 -46.87 -1.93 16.62
N PRO A 126 -48.04 -2.51 16.93
CA PRO A 126 -48.75 -3.42 16.01
C PRO A 126 -48.99 -2.78 14.64
N GLU A 127 -49.00 -3.59 13.59
CA GLU A 127 -49.06 -3.11 12.20
C GLU A 127 -50.30 -2.23 11.93
N GLU A 128 -51.49 -2.62 12.41
CA GLU A 128 -52.70 -1.79 12.29
C GLU A 128 -52.59 -0.42 12.99
N THR A 129 -51.77 -0.32 14.03
CA THR A 129 -51.46 0.95 14.70
C THR A 129 -50.55 1.82 13.84
N LEU A 130 -49.53 1.24 13.20
CA LEU A 130 -48.68 1.93 12.21
C LEU A 130 -49.52 2.44 11.02
N LEU A 131 -50.40 1.59 10.45
CA LEU A 131 -51.31 1.99 9.37
C LEU A 131 -52.30 3.07 9.83
N ARG A 132 -52.74 3.05 11.09
CA ARG A 132 -53.56 4.12 11.68
C ARG A 132 -52.78 5.43 11.83
N TYR A 133 -51.50 5.39 12.16
CA TYR A 133 -50.63 6.58 12.23
C TYR A 133 -50.38 7.18 10.84
N VAL A 134 -50.09 6.36 9.83
CA VAL A 134 -50.03 6.80 8.42
C VAL A 134 -51.32 7.53 8.03
N ARG A 135 -52.49 6.89 8.23
CA ARG A 135 -53.80 7.50 7.95
C ARG A 135 -54.03 8.79 8.74
N LEU A 136 -53.55 8.90 9.98
CA LEU A 136 -53.72 10.11 10.80
C LEU A 136 -52.87 11.27 10.29
N ILE A 137 -51.61 11.03 9.90
CA ILE A 137 -50.73 12.03 9.27
C ILE A 137 -51.37 12.55 7.98
N LYS A 138 -51.83 11.63 7.11
CA LYS A 138 -52.51 11.98 5.85
C LYS A 138 -53.80 12.77 6.08
N ASN A 139 -54.64 12.36 7.04
CA ASN A 139 -55.85 13.09 7.43
C ASN A 139 -55.56 14.45 8.09
N GLY A 140 -54.38 14.61 8.71
CA GLY A 140 -53.87 15.89 9.19
C GLY A 140 -53.51 16.87 8.07
N GLY A 141 -53.33 16.38 6.83
CA GLY A 141 -52.89 17.14 5.67
C GLY A 141 -51.38 17.07 5.40
N LEU A 142 -50.65 16.22 6.12
CA LEU A 142 -49.20 16.07 6.00
C LEU A 142 -48.81 14.86 5.13
N ARG A 143 -47.54 14.80 4.70
CA ARG A 143 -46.94 13.62 4.06
C ARG A 143 -46.51 12.62 5.12
N ALA A 144 -46.76 11.34 4.87
CA ALA A 144 -46.33 10.23 5.71
C ALA A 144 -45.19 9.48 5.03
N LYS A 145 -44.04 9.39 5.71
CA LYS A 145 -42.85 8.67 5.23
C LYS A 145 -42.42 7.58 6.22
N PRO A 146 -43.02 6.38 6.19
CA PRO A 146 -42.58 5.26 7.00
C PRO A 146 -41.15 4.84 6.65
N MET A 147 -40.30 4.70 7.66
CA MET A 147 -38.96 4.17 7.55
C MET A 147 -38.90 2.74 8.07
N PHE A 148 -38.33 1.85 7.27
CA PHE A 148 -38.01 0.47 7.66
C PHE A 148 -36.50 0.27 7.58
N ALA A 149 -35.89 -0.13 8.70
CA ALA A 149 -34.51 -0.56 8.72
C ALA A 149 -34.42 -2.07 8.50
N VAL A 150 -33.48 -2.51 7.65
CA VAL A 150 -33.43 -3.91 7.20
C VAL A 150 -32.70 -4.77 8.23
N LYS A 151 -33.44 -5.42 9.14
CA LYS A 151 -32.87 -6.30 10.18
C LYS A 151 -32.49 -7.68 9.63
N PHE A 152 -31.35 -7.78 8.94
CA PHE A 152 -30.62 -9.03 8.67
C PHE A 152 -29.71 -9.38 9.87
N ASN A 153 -29.19 -10.62 9.95
CA ASN A 153 -28.20 -10.98 10.96
C ASN A 153 -26.80 -10.46 10.56
N LYS A 154 -26.03 -9.84 11.46
CA LYS A 154 -24.66 -9.35 11.19
C LYS A 154 -23.70 -10.40 10.60
N SER A 155 -23.97 -11.70 10.77
CA SER A 155 -23.25 -12.78 10.07
C SER A 155 -23.36 -12.72 8.54
N ASP A 156 -24.39 -12.06 8.02
CA ASP A 156 -24.81 -12.07 6.62
C ASP A 156 -24.44 -10.77 5.87
N ILE A 157 -23.87 -9.76 6.56
CA ILE A 157 -23.01 -8.73 5.92
C ILE A 157 -21.57 -9.23 5.94
N PRO A 158 -20.84 -9.23 4.81
CA PRO A 158 -19.39 -9.42 4.83
C PRO A 158 -18.69 -8.12 5.27
N GLY A 159 -18.69 -7.82 6.58
CA GLY A 159 -18.17 -6.57 7.14
C GLY A 159 -16.72 -6.23 6.75
N ARG A 160 -16.34 -4.94 6.79
CA ARG A 160 -15.04 -4.45 6.24
C ARG A 160 -13.83 -4.47 7.17
N ASN A 161 -13.95 -4.87 8.43
CA ASN A 161 -12.78 -5.16 9.28
C ASN A 161 -12.10 -6.50 8.90
N ARG A 162 -11.87 -6.74 7.60
CA ARG A 162 -11.30 -7.97 7.06
C ARG A 162 -9.77 -7.95 7.11
N ALA A 163 -9.20 -8.17 8.29
CA ALA A 163 -7.82 -8.65 8.33
C ALA A 163 -7.81 -10.06 7.74
N PHE A 164 -7.04 -10.29 6.66
CA PHE A 164 -7.06 -11.58 5.98
C PHE A 164 -6.58 -12.70 6.91
N GLY A 165 -7.52 -13.57 7.30
CA GLY A 165 -7.27 -14.65 8.24
C GLY A 165 -7.55 -14.34 9.72
N SER A 166 -8.07 -13.18 10.12
CA SER A 166 -8.85 -13.11 11.35
C SER A 166 -10.19 -13.80 11.11
N TYR A 167 -10.28 -15.07 11.45
CA TYR A 167 -11.59 -15.62 11.74
C TYR A 167 -12.10 -14.92 13.01
N VAL A 168 -13.35 -14.46 12.99
CA VAL A 168 -14.12 -14.01 14.14
C VAL A 168 -15.32 -14.93 14.26
N VAL A 169 -15.76 -15.28 15.48
CA VAL A 169 -17.00 -16.06 15.67
C VAL A 169 -18.14 -15.37 14.89
N PRO A 170 -18.82 -16.03 13.93
CA PRO A 170 -20.05 -15.48 13.41
C PRO A 170 -20.98 -15.43 14.62
N GLU A 171 -21.44 -14.23 15.00
CA GLU A 171 -22.24 -14.03 16.21
C GLU A 171 -23.33 -15.12 16.23
N PRO A 172 -23.29 -16.04 17.21
CA PRO A 172 -23.85 -17.37 17.04
C PRO A 172 -25.34 -17.25 16.80
N ARG A 173 -25.77 -17.53 15.55
CA ARG A 173 -27.05 -17.11 14.97
C ARG A 173 -28.13 -16.99 16.05
N SER A 174 -28.41 -15.75 16.45
CA SER A 174 -29.58 -15.47 17.26
C SER A 174 -30.78 -16.06 16.52
N SER A 175 -31.59 -16.85 17.22
CA SER A 175 -32.84 -17.41 16.69
C SER A 175 -33.93 -16.35 16.49
N GLU A 176 -33.52 -15.09 16.46
CA GLU A 176 -34.24 -13.84 16.53
C GLU A 176 -33.48 -12.87 15.61
N PHE A 177 -34.19 -11.99 14.89
CA PHE A 177 -33.63 -11.00 13.96
C PHE A 177 -32.95 -11.54 12.70
N VAL A 178 -33.67 -12.40 11.98
CA VAL A 178 -33.86 -12.14 10.55
C VAL A 178 -35.31 -11.69 10.40
N GLU A 179 -35.55 -10.42 10.08
CA GLU A 179 -36.88 -10.00 9.63
C GLU A 179 -37.07 -10.47 8.18
N ASP A 180 -38.15 -11.21 7.92
CA ASP A 180 -38.49 -11.67 6.57
C ASP A 180 -38.58 -10.46 5.63
N ILE A 181 -37.73 -10.42 4.59
CA ILE A 181 -37.73 -9.32 3.62
C ILE A 181 -39.06 -9.24 2.88
N ASP A 182 -39.76 -10.36 2.67
CA ASP A 182 -41.13 -10.32 2.13
C ASP A 182 -42.14 -9.80 3.17
N LEU A 183 -41.88 -9.91 4.48
CA LEU A 183 -42.71 -9.29 5.52
C LEU A 183 -42.47 -7.79 5.62
N LEU A 184 -41.22 -7.34 5.56
CA LEU A 184 -40.87 -5.92 5.49
C LEU A 184 -41.49 -5.27 4.24
N ILE A 185 -41.36 -5.92 3.08
CA ILE A 185 -42.01 -5.47 1.84
C ILE A 185 -43.54 -5.47 1.98
N ARG A 186 -44.17 -6.53 2.52
CA ARG A 186 -45.65 -6.54 2.76
C ARG A 186 -46.10 -5.40 3.70
N LYS A 187 -45.35 -5.11 4.77
CA LYS A 187 -45.62 -3.98 5.67
C LYS A 187 -45.53 -2.64 4.93
N ALA A 188 -44.51 -2.47 4.09
CA ALA A 188 -44.32 -1.27 3.28
C ALA A 188 -45.41 -1.10 2.20
N GLU A 189 -45.80 -2.17 1.51
CA GLU A 189 -46.93 -2.22 0.58
C GLU A 189 -48.23 -1.77 1.28
N ARG A 190 -48.55 -2.35 2.44
CA ARG A 190 -49.73 -1.95 3.23
C ARG A 190 -49.65 -0.52 3.76
N CYS A 191 -48.46 0.03 3.99
CA CYS A 191 -48.29 1.44 4.32
C CYS A 191 -48.59 2.35 3.11
N LEU A 192 -48.18 1.98 1.89
CA LEU A 192 -48.56 2.68 0.66
C LEU A 192 -50.08 2.61 0.44
N GLU A 193 -50.72 1.44 0.63
CA GLU A 193 -52.18 1.28 0.61
C GLU A 193 -52.90 2.16 1.65
N ALA A 194 -52.30 2.33 2.83
CA ALA A 194 -52.82 3.21 3.88
C ALA A 194 -52.58 4.72 3.61
N GLY A 195 -51.89 5.06 2.52
CA GLY A 195 -51.71 6.43 2.03
C GLY A 195 -50.31 7.02 2.19
N ALA A 196 -49.29 6.22 2.52
CA ALA A 196 -47.90 6.71 2.60
C ALA A 196 -47.41 7.27 1.26
N ASP A 197 -46.65 8.38 1.31
CA ASP A 197 -46.20 9.08 0.11
C ASP A 197 -44.94 8.44 -0.49
N THR A 198 -44.04 8.01 0.41
CA THR A 198 -42.71 7.45 0.12
C THR A 198 -42.35 6.48 1.24
N ILE A 199 -41.72 5.35 0.93
CA ILE A 199 -41.11 4.43 1.89
C ILE A 199 -39.63 4.76 1.99
N MET A 200 -39.15 5.02 3.20
CA MET A 200 -37.74 5.21 3.49
C MET A 200 -37.11 3.86 3.88
N ILE A 201 -35.97 3.54 3.28
CA ILE A 201 -35.21 2.31 3.56
C ILE A 201 -33.84 2.72 4.07
N ASP A 202 -33.53 2.31 5.30
CA ASP A 202 -32.17 2.40 5.83
C ASP A 202 -31.30 1.36 5.11
N ALA A 203 -30.51 1.81 4.14
CA ALA A 203 -29.53 1.01 3.42
C ALA A 203 -28.12 1.11 4.05
N ASP A 204 -27.93 2.04 4.98
CA ASP A 204 -26.73 2.18 5.80
C ASP A 204 -26.59 0.97 6.74
N ASP A 205 -27.72 0.51 7.30
CA ASP A 205 -27.82 -0.79 7.99
C ASP A 205 -27.49 -1.95 7.04
N VAL A 206 -28.06 -1.99 5.83
CA VAL A 206 -27.81 -3.06 4.83
C VAL A 206 -26.31 -3.19 4.51
N CYS A 207 -25.63 -2.08 4.27
CA CYS A 207 -24.18 -1.94 4.43
C CYS A 207 -23.74 -0.47 4.30
N LYS A 208 -22.97 0.03 5.27
CA LYS A 208 -22.29 1.36 5.26
C LYS A 208 -21.18 1.50 4.19
N TYR A 209 -21.28 0.76 3.09
CA TYR A 209 -20.15 0.38 2.24
C TYR A 209 -20.62 -0.22 0.89
N ALA A 210 -20.58 0.56 -0.20
CA ALA A 210 -20.97 0.15 -1.56
C ALA A 210 -20.53 -1.29 -1.98
N ASP A 211 -19.23 -1.57 -1.96
CA ASP A 211 -18.62 -2.86 -2.37
C ASP A 211 -18.97 -4.07 -1.47
N SER A 212 -19.94 -3.94 -0.57
CA SER A 212 -20.47 -5.04 0.28
C SER A 212 -21.97 -4.93 0.54
N LEU A 213 -22.66 -4.02 -0.16
CA LEU A 213 -24.11 -3.86 -0.11
C LEU A 213 -24.82 -5.09 -0.71
N ARG A 214 -25.87 -5.57 -0.02
CA ARG A 214 -26.72 -6.67 -0.48
C ARG A 214 -27.64 -6.24 -1.62
N ALA A 215 -27.06 -6.14 -2.81
CA ALA A 215 -27.72 -5.70 -4.04
C ALA A 215 -28.98 -6.53 -4.39
N ASP A 216 -29.04 -7.78 -3.95
CA ASP A 216 -30.21 -8.67 -4.07
C ASP A 216 -31.41 -8.20 -3.22
N ILE A 217 -31.16 -7.70 -2.00
CA ILE A 217 -32.20 -7.13 -1.13
C ILE A 217 -32.71 -5.82 -1.74
N ILE A 218 -31.80 -4.93 -2.14
CA ILE A 218 -32.17 -3.66 -2.79
C ILE A 218 -32.97 -3.91 -4.08
N ALA A 219 -32.53 -4.85 -4.93
CA ALA A 219 -33.26 -5.20 -6.14
C ALA A 219 -34.65 -5.79 -5.86
N LYS A 220 -34.80 -6.58 -4.79
CA LYS A 220 -36.09 -7.14 -4.36
C LYS A 220 -37.05 -6.07 -3.82
N VAL A 221 -36.53 -5.08 -3.09
CA VAL A 221 -37.30 -3.93 -2.60
C VAL A 221 -37.74 -3.05 -3.78
N VAL A 222 -36.81 -2.62 -4.65
CA VAL A 222 -37.10 -1.81 -5.84
C VAL A 222 -38.11 -2.52 -6.76
N GLY A 223 -37.92 -3.82 -7.00
CA GLY A 223 -38.80 -4.63 -7.85
C GLY A 223 -40.18 -4.95 -7.26
N ARG A 224 -40.50 -4.49 -6.04
CA ARG A 224 -41.81 -4.65 -5.40
C ARG A 224 -42.47 -3.33 -5.05
N LEU A 225 -41.71 -2.39 -4.48
CA LEU A 225 -42.24 -1.09 -4.05
C LEU A 225 -42.21 -0.03 -5.16
N GLY A 226 -41.36 -0.17 -6.17
CA GLY A 226 -41.07 0.88 -7.15
C GLY A 226 -39.98 1.84 -6.67
N ILE A 227 -39.20 2.38 -7.61
CA ILE A 227 -38.10 3.32 -7.30
C ILE A 227 -38.62 4.74 -7.01
N GLU A 228 -39.73 5.11 -7.63
CA GLU A 228 -40.49 6.34 -7.46
C GLU A 228 -41.26 6.41 -6.13
N LYS A 229 -41.36 5.27 -5.42
CA LYS A 229 -41.95 5.16 -4.08
C LYS A 229 -40.97 4.83 -2.98
N THR A 230 -39.72 4.48 -3.32
CA THR A 230 -38.67 4.16 -2.36
C THR A 230 -37.65 5.29 -2.29
N MET A 231 -37.14 5.60 -1.09
CA MET A 231 -35.98 6.45 -0.85
C MET A 231 -34.97 5.66 -0.02
N PHE A 232 -33.67 5.81 -0.31
CA PHE A 232 -32.60 5.11 0.40
C PHE A 232 -31.72 6.10 1.18
N GLU A 233 -31.33 5.74 2.41
CA GLU A 233 -30.21 6.40 3.09
C GLU A 233 -28.89 6.02 2.41
N ALA A 234 -28.09 7.01 2.07
CA ALA A 234 -26.73 6.85 1.57
C ALA A 234 -25.82 7.84 2.31
N SER A 235 -25.27 7.44 3.47
CA SER A 235 -24.47 8.36 4.30
C SER A 235 -23.07 8.66 3.75
N ASP A 236 -22.62 7.95 2.71
CA ASP A 236 -21.33 8.16 2.04
C ASP A 236 -21.46 8.28 0.51
N ALA A 237 -20.57 9.06 -0.10
CA ALA A 237 -20.59 9.37 -1.53
C ALA A 237 -20.43 8.15 -2.45
N LYS A 238 -19.76 7.07 -2.01
CA LYS A 238 -19.65 5.82 -2.77
C LYS A 238 -20.94 5.02 -2.73
N LEU A 239 -21.68 5.06 -1.62
CA LEU A 239 -23.01 4.45 -1.54
C LEU A 239 -24.00 5.20 -2.46
N ALA A 240 -23.95 6.54 -2.47
CA ALA A 240 -24.70 7.36 -3.43
C ALA A 240 -24.29 7.05 -4.89
N GLU A 241 -23.00 7.01 -5.19
CA GLU A 241 -22.45 6.61 -6.50
C GLU A 241 -22.93 5.22 -6.93
N TRP A 242 -22.96 4.25 -6.01
CA TRP A 242 -23.46 2.91 -6.29
C TRP A 242 -24.92 2.90 -6.70
N PHE A 243 -25.78 3.63 -5.97
CA PHE A 243 -27.20 3.76 -6.32
C PHE A 243 -27.39 4.41 -7.68
N ILE A 244 -26.66 5.49 -7.99
CA ILE A 244 -26.71 6.18 -9.29
C ILE A 244 -26.22 5.26 -10.43
N LYS A 245 -25.08 4.58 -10.26
CA LYS A 245 -24.55 3.63 -11.25
C LYS A 245 -25.45 2.41 -11.48
N ARG A 246 -26.21 1.99 -10.45
CA ARG A 246 -27.03 0.77 -10.51
C ARG A 246 -28.48 0.99 -10.95
N TYR A 247 -29.06 2.14 -10.62
CA TYR A 247 -30.48 2.45 -10.86
C TYR A 247 -30.72 3.76 -11.65
N GLY A 248 -29.65 4.46 -12.04
CA GLY A 248 -29.71 5.70 -12.81
C GLY A 248 -29.95 6.96 -11.94
N PRO A 249 -29.95 8.15 -12.55
CA PRO A 249 -30.05 9.42 -11.83
C PRO A 249 -31.39 9.61 -11.09
N ASN A 250 -32.42 8.88 -11.50
CA ASN A 250 -33.78 8.97 -11.00
C ASN A 250 -34.03 8.26 -9.65
N VAL A 251 -33.00 7.65 -9.04
CA VAL A 251 -33.09 7.12 -7.67
C VAL A 251 -33.25 8.25 -6.65
N ASN A 252 -34.16 8.07 -5.69
CA ASN A 252 -34.40 8.99 -4.59
C ASN A 252 -33.43 8.68 -3.44
N LEU A 253 -32.63 9.66 -3.02
CA LEU A 253 -31.58 9.48 -2.02
C LEU A 253 -31.69 10.50 -0.89
N TYR A 254 -31.35 10.04 0.31
CA TYR A 254 -31.11 10.85 1.50
C TYR A 254 -29.62 10.84 1.82
N VAL A 255 -29.00 12.03 1.86
CA VAL A 255 -27.54 12.23 1.94
C VAL A 255 -27.16 13.29 2.98
N ASP A 256 -25.87 13.39 3.29
CA ASP A 256 -25.34 14.54 4.03
C ASP A 256 -25.22 15.78 3.12
N HIS A 257 -25.47 16.98 3.64
CA HIS A 257 -25.34 18.24 2.88
C HIS A 257 -24.00 18.41 2.15
N SER A 258 -22.90 17.87 2.71
CA SER A 258 -21.57 17.91 2.11
C SER A 258 -21.43 17.12 0.80
N GLN A 259 -22.40 16.27 0.47
CA GLN A 259 -22.37 15.33 -0.66
C GLN A 259 -23.25 15.78 -1.85
N ILE A 260 -23.95 16.92 -1.73
CA ILE A 260 -24.91 17.39 -2.75
C ILE A 260 -24.21 17.62 -4.09
N MET A 261 -23.07 18.32 -4.11
CA MET A 261 -22.34 18.61 -5.36
C MET A 261 -21.87 17.32 -6.05
N ASP A 262 -21.30 16.38 -5.29
CA ASP A 262 -20.84 15.09 -5.84
C ASP A 262 -22.01 14.27 -6.40
N LEU A 263 -23.14 14.20 -5.69
CA LEU A 263 -24.35 13.51 -6.13
C LEU A 263 -24.91 14.09 -7.44
N GLU A 264 -24.95 15.41 -7.58
CA GLU A 264 -25.47 16.04 -8.81
C GLU A 264 -24.47 15.94 -9.98
N CYS A 265 -23.17 16.02 -9.71
CA CYS A 265 -22.13 15.69 -10.69
C CYS A 265 -22.23 14.22 -11.15
N LEU A 266 -22.64 13.30 -10.28
CA LEU A 266 -22.91 11.90 -10.64
C LEU A 266 -24.21 11.74 -11.44
N ARG A 267 -25.28 12.45 -11.08
CA ARG A 267 -26.54 12.47 -11.85
C ARG A 267 -26.35 13.00 -13.27
N GLY A 268 -25.52 14.04 -13.44
CA GLY A 268 -25.18 14.61 -14.74
C GLY A 268 -24.33 13.71 -15.66
N ARG A 269 -23.80 12.57 -15.17
CA ARG A 269 -22.97 11.65 -15.98
C ARG A 269 -23.77 10.54 -16.70
N TYR A 270 -25.07 10.42 -16.47
CA TYR A 270 -25.92 9.35 -17.03
C TYR A 270 -27.09 9.91 -17.83
N LEU A 271 -26.90 10.07 -19.15
CA LEU A 271 -27.98 10.25 -20.12
C LEU A 271 -28.00 9.13 -21.17
N VAL A 272 -29.17 8.95 -21.79
CA VAL A 272 -29.58 7.68 -22.44
C VAL A 272 -29.44 7.76 -23.96
N LEU A 273 -29.02 6.65 -24.57
CA LEU A 273 -29.08 6.46 -26.03
C LEU A 273 -30.53 6.54 -26.54
N ILE A 274 -30.88 7.66 -27.17
CA ILE A 274 -32.16 7.81 -27.88
C ILE A 274 -31.99 7.29 -29.31
N THR A 275 -32.62 6.15 -29.61
CA THR A 275 -32.77 5.65 -30.99
C THR A 275 -34.26 5.56 -31.36
N ASN A 276 -34.68 6.37 -32.32
CA ASN A 276 -35.97 6.26 -33.04
C ASN A 276 -37.25 6.18 -32.18
N GLY A 277 -37.35 7.03 -31.15
CA GLY A 277 -38.65 7.61 -30.75
C GLY A 277 -39.67 6.69 -30.07
N LYS A 278 -39.27 5.55 -29.48
CA LYS A 278 -40.15 4.75 -28.60
C LYS A 278 -39.45 4.41 -27.29
N LEU A 279 -40.15 4.60 -26.18
CA LEU A 279 -39.67 4.32 -24.83
C LEU A 279 -39.99 2.86 -24.46
N GLY A 280 -39.02 2.11 -23.96
CA GLY A 280 -39.22 0.72 -23.51
C GLY A 280 -38.11 0.26 -22.58
N PHE A 281 -38.49 -0.32 -21.44
CA PHE A 281 -37.56 -0.98 -20.52
C PHE A 281 -37.45 -2.46 -20.86
N ALA A 282 -36.23 -3.00 -20.85
CA ALA A 282 -35.97 -4.43 -20.98
C ALA A 282 -34.98 -4.89 -19.91
N THR A 283 -35.36 -5.92 -19.14
CA THR A 283 -34.49 -6.61 -18.18
C THR A 283 -33.91 -7.88 -18.80
N ALA A 284 -32.74 -8.32 -18.33
CA ALA A 284 -32.00 -9.44 -18.92
C ALA A 284 -32.58 -10.82 -18.55
N SER A 285 -33.69 -11.22 -19.16
CA SER A 285 -34.27 -12.56 -18.99
C SER A 285 -35.03 -13.11 -20.21
N SER A 286 -34.59 -12.83 -21.43
CA SER A 286 -35.19 -13.41 -22.66
C SER A 286 -34.23 -13.44 -23.86
N ILE A 287 -33.16 -14.24 -23.79
CA ILE A 287 -32.39 -14.66 -24.98
C ILE A 287 -32.20 -16.19 -24.92
N ALA A 288 -33.27 -16.88 -25.29
CA ALA A 288 -33.29 -18.29 -25.66
C ALA A 288 -34.37 -18.46 -26.74
N GLU A 289 -34.13 -19.38 -27.69
CA GLU A 289 -35.03 -19.73 -28.81
C GLU A 289 -35.29 -18.60 -29.82
N ALA A 290 -34.72 -18.77 -31.02
CA ALA A 290 -35.13 -18.05 -32.22
C ALA A 290 -36.06 -18.97 -33.06
N PRO A 291 -37.25 -18.51 -33.46
CA PRO A 291 -38.04 -19.13 -34.53
C PRO A 291 -37.61 -18.62 -35.93
N GLU A 292 -38.10 -19.31 -36.95
CA GLU A 292 -37.79 -19.06 -38.37
C GLU A 292 -38.62 -17.92 -38.99
N ALA A 293 -38.31 -17.53 -40.22
CA ALA A 293 -38.94 -16.41 -40.92
C ALA A 293 -40.11 -16.83 -41.83
N SER A 294 -41.24 -16.11 -41.75
CA SER A 294 -42.33 -16.18 -42.73
C SER A 294 -43.26 -14.95 -42.66
N GLU A 295 -43.65 -14.41 -43.83
CA GLU A 295 -44.80 -13.50 -44.06
C GLU A 295 -44.74 -12.07 -43.45
N MET A 296 -45.27 -10.99 -44.04
CA MET A 296 -45.77 -10.71 -45.41
C MET A 296 -45.78 -9.17 -45.69
N ALA A 297 -45.77 -8.77 -46.98
CA ALA A 297 -46.39 -7.61 -47.67
C ALA A 297 -46.77 -6.28 -46.94
N GLU A 298 -46.87 -5.09 -47.55
CA GLU A 298 -46.50 -4.48 -48.86
C GLU A 298 -46.73 -2.95 -48.77
N ALA A 299 -45.87 -2.11 -49.38
CA ALA A 299 -46.16 -0.70 -49.78
C ALA A 299 -45.05 -0.14 -50.70
N PRO A 300 -45.32 0.82 -51.63
CA PRO A 300 -44.43 1.01 -52.79
C PRO A 300 -43.73 2.39 -52.94
N GLY A 301 -42.52 2.35 -53.53
CA GLY A 301 -42.23 3.12 -54.75
C GLY A 301 -41.57 4.51 -54.66
N VAL A 302 -40.24 4.54 -54.65
CA VAL A 302 -39.39 5.63 -55.22
C VAL A 302 -38.25 4.95 -56.01
N SER A 303 -37.75 5.59 -57.08
CA SER A 303 -36.74 4.99 -57.99
C SER A 303 -35.29 5.27 -57.56
N PRO A 304 -34.34 4.30 -57.69
CA PRO A 304 -32.98 4.44 -57.15
C PRO A 304 -32.12 5.57 -57.72
N GLU A 305 -32.42 6.09 -58.92
CA GLU A 305 -31.56 7.06 -59.61
C GLU A 305 -31.66 8.50 -59.04
N GLU A 306 -32.62 8.79 -58.17
CA GLU A 306 -32.76 10.13 -57.55
C GLU A 306 -32.01 10.26 -56.21
N GLU A 307 -31.89 9.21 -55.38
CA GLU A 307 -31.13 9.26 -54.12
C GLU A 307 -29.62 9.46 -54.34
N GLU A 308 -29.05 8.80 -55.37
CA GLU A 308 -27.61 8.89 -55.65
C GLU A 308 -27.19 10.29 -56.14
N ALA A 309 -28.10 11.05 -56.76
CA ALA A 309 -27.85 12.40 -57.23
C ALA A 309 -27.79 13.44 -56.10
N GLU A 310 -28.54 13.25 -55.01
CA GLU A 310 -28.52 14.14 -53.84
C GLU A 310 -27.35 13.80 -52.90
N TYR A 311 -27.09 12.51 -52.68
CA TYR A 311 -25.97 12.03 -51.85
C TYR A 311 -24.61 12.55 -52.34
N ASN A 312 -24.35 12.45 -53.65
CA ASN A 312 -23.09 12.93 -54.26
C ASN A 312 -22.94 14.46 -54.22
N ARG A 313 -23.98 15.22 -53.88
CA ARG A 313 -23.92 16.69 -53.75
C ARG A 313 -23.47 17.15 -52.37
N MET A 314 -23.58 16.30 -51.33
CA MET A 314 -23.16 16.64 -49.97
C MET A 314 -21.68 16.32 -49.66
N LEU A 315 -21.01 15.47 -50.46
CA LEU A 315 -19.61 15.07 -50.26
C LEU A 315 -18.56 16.15 -50.65
N GLY A 316 -18.97 17.42 -50.70
CA GLY A 316 -18.24 18.55 -51.31
C GLY A 316 -17.12 19.20 -50.48
N SER A 317 -16.77 18.70 -49.28
CA SER A 317 -15.69 19.28 -48.46
C SER A 317 -15.09 18.34 -47.40
N VAL A 318 -14.31 17.35 -47.83
CA VAL A 318 -13.55 16.49 -46.90
C VAL A 318 -12.36 17.24 -46.29
N VAL A 319 -12.58 17.92 -45.17
CA VAL A 319 -11.52 18.20 -44.19
C VAL A 319 -11.32 16.93 -43.37
N ALA A 320 -10.09 16.41 -43.32
CA ALA A 320 -9.79 15.17 -42.61
C ALA A 320 -9.89 15.36 -41.07
N VAL A 321 -11.05 15.03 -40.50
CA VAL A 321 -11.24 14.95 -39.06
C VAL A 321 -10.41 13.78 -38.51
N PRO A 322 -9.51 13.99 -37.53
CA PRO A 322 -8.75 12.90 -36.93
C PRO A 322 -9.70 11.94 -36.20
N VAL A 323 -9.50 10.64 -36.40
CA VAL A 323 -10.31 9.59 -35.75
C VAL A 323 -10.16 9.70 -34.23
N PHE A 324 -11.20 10.21 -33.56
CA PHE A 324 -11.30 10.30 -32.11
C PHE A 324 -11.35 8.89 -31.53
N VAL A 325 -10.31 8.48 -30.83
CA VAL A 325 -10.29 7.22 -30.06
C VAL A 325 -10.81 7.56 -28.66
N PRO A 326 -11.93 6.97 -28.20
CA PRO A 326 -12.39 7.18 -26.84
C PRO A 326 -11.35 6.68 -25.83
N GLU A 327 -11.31 7.32 -24.66
CA GLU A 327 -10.41 6.92 -23.59
C GLU A 327 -10.86 5.56 -23.03
N PHE A 328 -9.99 4.56 -23.16
CA PHE A 328 -10.24 3.17 -22.83
C PHE A 328 -9.10 2.62 -21.97
N PRO A 329 -9.40 1.85 -20.90
CA PRO A 329 -8.41 1.47 -19.93
C PRO A 329 -7.29 0.56 -20.46
N VAL A 330 -6.11 0.68 -19.86
CA VAL A 330 -4.93 -0.10 -20.20
C VAL A 330 -4.94 -1.40 -19.42
N TYR A 331 -4.83 -2.51 -20.14
CA TYR A 331 -4.65 -3.82 -19.55
C TYR A 331 -3.30 -4.41 -19.90
N VAL A 332 -2.66 -5.02 -18.91
CA VAL A 332 -1.41 -5.78 -19.04
C VAL A 332 -1.77 -7.25 -19.25
N VAL A 333 -1.43 -7.77 -20.43
CA VAL A 333 -1.75 -9.11 -20.91
C VAL A 333 -0.47 -9.95 -20.93
N TYR A 334 -0.42 -10.98 -20.10
CA TYR A 334 0.69 -11.92 -20.00
C TYR A 334 0.40 -13.20 -20.80
N LEU A 335 1.35 -13.62 -21.64
CA LEU A 335 1.23 -14.76 -22.57
C LEU A 335 2.17 -15.94 -22.24
N GLY A 336 3.13 -15.74 -21.33
CA GLY A 336 4.07 -16.77 -20.89
C GLY A 336 5.54 -16.35 -21.03
N GLU A 337 6.44 -17.32 -20.88
CA GLU A 337 7.81 -17.23 -21.39
C GLU A 337 7.82 -17.08 -22.92
N LYS A 338 8.82 -16.39 -23.48
CA LYS A 338 8.90 -16.16 -24.92
C LYS A 338 9.20 -17.47 -25.68
N LYS A 339 8.44 -17.72 -26.75
CA LYS A 339 8.59 -18.92 -27.60
C LYS A 339 9.51 -18.71 -28.81
N GLN A 340 10.03 -17.50 -28.97
CA GLN A 340 10.80 -17.02 -30.11
C GLN A 340 11.89 -16.08 -29.56
N GLU A 341 13.11 -16.13 -30.10
CA GLU A 341 14.21 -15.28 -29.63
C GLU A 341 14.23 -13.89 -30.28
N ASP A 342 13.68 -13.75 -31.49
CA ASP A 342 13.57 -12.48 -32.22
C ASP A 342 12.36 -11.66 -31.73
N ALA A 343 12.64 -10.46 -31.23
CA ALA A 343 11.62 -9.52 -30.74
C ALA A 343 10.58 -9.14 -31.80
N LYS A 344 10.98 -8.99 -33.07
CA LYS A 344 10.05 -8.57 -34.15
C LYS A 344 8.99 -9.63 -34.44
N SER A 345 9.36 -10.91 -34.31
CA SER A 345 8.44 -12.04 -34.47
C SER A 345 7.49 -12.16 -33.26
N VAL A 346 7.98 -11.86 -32.05
CA VAL A 346 7.15 -11.73 -30.84
C VAL A 346 6.16 -10.55 -30.98
N ASP A 347 6.61 -9.37 -31.41
CA ASP A 347 5.77 -8.19 -31.67
C ASP A 347 4.67 -8.48 -32.69
N LYS A 348 5.02 -9.16 -33.79
CA LYS A 348 4.05 -9.61 -34.78
C LYS A 348 3.01 -10.54 -34.16
N THR A 349 3.43 -11.44 -33.27
CA THR A 349 2.53 -12.36 -32.56
C THR A 349 1.56 -11.59 -31.64
N HIS A 350 2.04 -10.58 -30.91
CA HIS A 350 1.20 -9.72 -30.06
C HIS A 350 0.20 -8.90 -30.89
N LEU A 351 0.64 -8.32 -32.00
CA LEU A 351 -0.22 -7.55 -32.91
C LEU A 351 -1.30 -8.39 -33.57
N GLU A 352 -1.02 -9.64 -33.96
CA GLU A 352 -2.05 -10.55 -34.50
C GLU A 352 -3.07 -10.97 -33.42
N ILE A 353 -2.65 -11.18 -32.16
CA ILE A 353 -3.57 -11.42 -31.04
C ILE A 353 -4.48 -10.21 -30.81
N LEU A 354 -3.92 -8.99 -30.74
CA LEU A 354 -4.70 -7.76 -30.61
C LEU A 354 -5.67 -7.55 -31.78
N LYS A 355 -5.20 -7.75 -33.01
CA LYS A 355 -6.00 -7.65 -34.25
C LYS A 355 -7.16 -8.65 -34.29
N SER A 356 -7.01 -9.84 -33.70
CA SER A 356 -8.12 -10.82 -33.59
C SER A 356 -9.31 -10.31 -32.78
N VAL A 357 -9.12 -9.27 -31.95
CA VAL A 357 -10.15 -8.65 -31.10
C VAL A 357 -10.49 -7.22 -31.54
N LEU A 358 -9.56 -6.53 -32.21
CA LEU A 358 -9.70 -5.15 -32.69
C LEU A 358 -10.03 -5.03 -34.19
N GLY A 359 -10.14 -6.15 -34.91
CA GLY A 359 -10.59 -6.25 -36.30
C GLY A 359 -9.62 -5.74 -37.38
N SER A 360 -8.60 -4.95 -37.03
CA SER A 360 -7.61 -4.42 -37.99
C SER A 360 -6.20 -4.32 -37.39
N GLN A 361 -5.19 -4.30 -38.27
CA GLN A 361 -3.78 -4.12 -37.87
C GLN A 361 -3.54 -2.69 -37.35
N GLU A 362 -4.28 -1.72 -37.89
CA GLU A 362 -4.20 -0.30 -37.59
C GLU A 362 -4.80 0.00 -36.22
N ALA A 363 -5.93 -0.62 -35.87
CA ALA A 363 -6.48 -0.55 -34.51
C ALA A 363 -5.56 -1.27 -33.51
N ALA A 364 -5.02 -2.46 -33.85
CA ALA A 364 -4.06 -3.16 -33.00
C ALA A 364 -2.81 -2.32 -32.67
N LYS A 365 -2.22 -1.65 -33.68
CA LYS A 365 -1.07 -0.74 -33.51
C LYS A 365 -1.42 0.52 -32.71
N LYS A 366 -2.65 1.03 -32.79
CA LYS A 366 -3.10 2.21 -32.02
C LYS A 366 -3.50 1.89 -30.57
N SER A 367 -3.89 0.64 -30.31
CA SER A 367 -4.27 0.15 -28.99
C SER A 367 -3.06 -0.29 -28.17
N LEU A 368 -2.04 -0.88 -28.82
CA LEU A 368 -0.78 -1.31 -28.19
C LEU A 368 -0.06 -0.14 -27.52
N VAL A 369 0.22 -0.30 -26.23
CA VAL A 369 1.03 0.62 -25.39
C VAL A 369 2.47 0.11 -25.30
N TYR A 370 2.65 -1.13 -24.85
CA TYR A 370 3.95 -1.80 -24.80
C TYR A 370 3.89 -3.21 -25.34
N SER A 371 5.00 -3.65 -25.93
CA SER A 371 5.31 -5.06 -26.15
C SER A 371 6.41 -5.48 -25.18
N TYR A 372 6.15 -6.51 -24.38
CA TYR A 372 7.15 -7.16 -23.53
C TYR A 372 7.66 -8.39 -24.27
N HIS A 373 8.91 -8.35 -24.73
CA HIS A 373 9.41 -9.27 -25.76
C HIS A 373 10.85 -9.77 -25.55
N HIS A 374 11.51 -9.35 -24.46
CA HIS A 374 12.90 -9.68 -24.19
C HIS A 374 13.08 -10.67 -23.04
N GLY A 375 12.49 -10.39 -21.88
CA GLY A 375 12.50 -11.29 -20.72
C GLY A 375 11.35 -12.30 -20.74
N PHE A 376 10.19 -11.90 -21.26
CA PHE A 376 8.99 -12.73 -21.35
C PHE A 376 8.13 -12.33 -22.55
N SER A 377 6.92 -12.90 -22.70
CA SER A 377 5.96 -12.54 -23.74
C SER A 377 4.67 -11.97 -23.14
N GLY A 378 4.31 -10.78 -23.60
CA GLY A 378 3.06 -10.10 -23.24
C GLY A 378 2.98 -8.70 -23.86
N PHE A 379 1.89 -7.99 -23.60
CA PHE A 379 1.71 -6.61 -24.04
C PHE A 379 0.86 -5.80 -23.06
N ALA A 380 0.98 -4.48 -23.10
CA ALA A 380 -0.01 -3.55 -22.55
C ALA A 380 -0.83 -2.95 -23.70
N ALA A 381 -2.14 -2.78 -23.54
CA ALA A 381 -3.00 -2.21 -24.57
C ALA A 381 -4.24 -1.50 -24.00
N LYS A 382 -4.68 -0.41 -24.65
CA LYS A 382 -5.95 0.28 -24.38
C LYS A 382 -7.11 -0.52 -24.97
N LEU A 383 -8.07 -0.96 -24.16
CA LEU A 383 -9.16 -1.86 -24.57
C LEU A 383 -10.51 -1.44 -23.98
N THR A 384 -11.60 -1.58 -24.74
CA THR A 384 -12.94 -1.48 -24.15
C THR A 384 -13.18 -2.63 -23.17
N PRO A 385 -14.10 -2.51 -22.18
CA PRO A 385 -14.44 -3.62 -21.29
C PRO A 385 -14.87 -4.90 -22.02
N ALA A 386 -15.51 -4.79 -23.19
CA ALA A 386 -15.86 -5.93 -24.03
C ALA A 386 -14.63 -6.59 -24.70
N GLN A 387 -13.70 -5.78 -25.23
CA GLN A 387 -12.44 -6.28 -25.80
C GLN A 387 -11.54 -6.89 -24.74
N ALA A 388 -11.52 -6.31 -23.54
CA ALA A 388 -10.84 -6.84 -22.36
C ALA A 388 -11.38 -8.21 -21.95
N GLU A 389 -12.70 -8.41 -21.94
CA GLU A 389 -13.30 -9.72 -21.64
C GLU A 389 -13.01 -10.76 -22.73
N ILE A 390 -12.99 -10.38 -24.02
CA ILE A 390 -12.60 -11.28 -25.11
C ILE A 390 -11.12 -11.72 -24.95
N LEU A 391 -10.21 -10.79 -24.66
CA LEU A 391 -8.80 -11.11 -24.42
C LEU A 391 -8.57 -11.90 -23.12
N ARG A 392 -9.32 -11.62 -22.05
CA ARG A 392 -9.28 -12.39 -20.79
C ARG A 392 -9.59 -13.88 -21.01
N ASN A 393 -10.48 -14.20 -21.96
CA ASN A 393 -10.85 -15.56 -22.32
C ASN A 393 -10.04 -16.14 -23.50
N HIS A 394 -9.15 -15.37 -24.14
CA HIS A 394 -8.37 -15.82 -25.30
C HIS A 394 -7.40 -16.96 -24.92
N PRO A 395 -7.32 -18.07 -25.69
CA PRO A 395 -6.62 -19.29 -25.27
C PRO A 395 -5.12 -19.10 -25.00
N GLN A 396 -4.46 -18.11 -25.60
CA GLN A 396 -3.04 -17.83 -25.34
C GLN A 396 -2.78 -16.94 -24.12
N VAL A 397 -3.82 -16.32 -23.53
CA VAL A 397 -3.66 -15.47 -22.35
C VAL A 397 -3.52 -16.32 -21.08
N VAL A 398 -2.62 -15.89 -20.21
CA VAL A 398 -2.18 -16.59 -18.99
C VAL A 398 -2.65 -15.85 -17.76
N THR A 399 -2.34 -14.57 -17.71
CA THR A 399 -2.75 -13.62 -16.67
C THR A 399 -3.14 -12.32 -17.37
N PHE A 400 -4.22 -11.68 -16.90
CA PHE A 400 -4.79 -10.47 -17.46
C PHE A 400 -5.04 -9.48 -16.31
N LEU A 401 -4.42 -8.31 -16.38
CA LEU A 401 -4.37 -7.32 -15.28
C LEU A 401 -4.83 -5.97 -15.79
N GLU A 402 -5.48 -5.21 -14.93
CA GLU A 402 -5.73 -3.77 -15.13
C GLU A 402 -4.47 -2.99 -14.73
N ASN A 403 -4.17 -1.88 -15.43
CA ASN A 403 -2.97 -1.11 -15.15
C ASN A 403 -3.12 -0.31 -13.84
N LYS A 404 -2.48 -0.79 -12.77
CA LYS A 404 -2.58 -0.16 -11.43
C LYS A 404 -1.50 0.90 -11.19
N LYS A 405 -1.80 1.75 -10.20
CA LYS A 405 -0.88 2.73 -9.61
C LYS A 405 0.01 2.02 -8.57
N LEU A 406 1.32 1.99 -8.81
CA LEU A 406 2.35 1.60 -7.85
C LEU A 406 3.00 2.86 -7.25
N THR A 407 3.70 2.72 -6.12
CA THR A 407 4.34 3.87 -5.44
C THR A 407 5.76 3.57 -4.95
N LEU A 408 6.62 4.59 -4.97
CA LEU A 408 7.92 4.59 -4.32
C LEU A 408 7.75 4.38 -2.81
N GLN A 409 8.45 3.40 -2.22
CA GLN A 409 8.28 3.03 -0.81
C GLN A 409 9.19 3.85 0.12
N ALA A 410 9.15 5.18 -0.02
CA ALA A 410 9.81 6.17 0.83
C ALA A 410 8.92 6.62 2.01
N THR A 411 9.49 7.21 3.07
CA THR A 411 8.70 7.84 4.13
C THR A 411 8.69 9.37 4.02
N ARG A 412 7.85 9.91 3.12
CA ARG A 412 7.50 11.34 3.04
C ARG A 412 8.66 12.35 2.86
N THR A 413 9.83 11.94 2.38
CA THR A 413 11.01 12.81 2.29
C THR A 413 10.85 14.05 1.41
N TRP A 414 9.75 14.19 0.66
CA TRP A 414 9.43 15.38 -0.13
C TRP A 414 8.93 16.57 0.71
N ASP A 415 8.23 16.31 1.82
CA ASP A 415 7.68 17.37 2.68
C ASP A 415 8.81 18.06 3.50
N TYR A 416 9.85 17.29 3.81
CA TYR A 416 11.08 17.66 4.51
C TYR A 416 11.90 18.72 3.75
N LEU A 417 11.79 18.77 2.43
CA LEU A 417 12.60 19.60 1.56
C LEU A 417 11.92 20.95 1.33
N SER A 418 11.77 21.73 2.41
CA SER A 418 11.20 23.09 2.39
C SER A 418 12.21 24.18 1.97
N LEU A 419 13.11 23.81 1.07
CA LEU A 419 13.73 24.58 0.00
C LEU A 419 13.64 26.15 0.17
N PHE A 420 14.73 26.83 0.60
CA PHE A 420 15.14 28.25 0.29
C PHE A 420 16.24 28.88 1.20
N SER A 421 17.28 29.48 0.58
CA SER A 421 18.24 30.51 1.11
C SER A 421 19.33 30.16 2.17
N THR A 422 20.37 31.02 2.27
CA THR A 422 21.80 30.61 2.56
C THR A 422 22.50 31.40 3.75
N PRO A 423 23.85 31.41 4.00
CA PRO A 423 24.43 30.84 5.25
C PRO A 423 25.58 31.63 5.97
N THR A 424 26.25 31.08 7.02
CA THR A 424 27.72 31.27 7.30
C THR A 424 28.34 30.39 8.44
N SER A 425 29.55 29.81 8.20
CA SER A 425 30.74 29.50 9.08
C SER A 425 30.65 29.15 10.60
N SER A 426 31.54 28.34 11.25
CA SER A 426 32.78 27.60 10.84
C SER A 426 33.40 26.66 11.92
N GLN A 427 34.07 25.58 11.47
CA GLN A 427 35.25 24.85 12.04
C GLN A 427 35.22 24.20 13.47
N GLY A 428 35.39 22.86 13.52
CA GLY A 428 35.74 22.05 14.72
C GLY A 428 36.29 20.66 14.37
N ARG A 429 37.20 20.06 15.19
CA ARG A 429 38.01 18.84 14.85
C ARG A 429 38.88 18.32 16.03
N ILE A 430 39.02 16.97 16.23
CA ILE A 430 40.24 16.19 16.67
C ILE A 430 39.92 14.75 17.23
N LEU A 431 40.58 13.71 16.67
CA LEU A 431 41.26 12.47 17.19
C LEU A 431 40.86 11.81 18.56
N LEU A 432 41.05 10.50 18.87
CA LEU A 432 41.41 9.24 18.13
C LEU A 432 41.26 7.95 19.02
N ASP A 433 41.49 6.77 18.40
CA ASP A 433 42.06 5.50 18.93
C ASP A 433 41.20 4.38 19.61
N GLU A 434 41.77 3.17 19.53
CA GLU A 434 41.17 1.83 19.72
C GLU A 434 41.72 1.10 20.97
N ASN A 435 41.09 -0.01 21.42
CA ASN A 435 41.75 -1.36 21.48
C ASN A 435 40.82 -2.53 21.90
N VAL A 436 41.35 -3.76 21.85
CA VAL A 436 40.58 -5.02 21.65
C VAL A 436 41.04 -6.21 22.55
N ASN A 437 40.19 -7.24 22.68
CA ASN A 437 40.40 -8.62 23.20
C ASN A 437 40.43 -8.89 24.73
N ASN A 438 39.56 -9.83 25.18
CA ASN A 438 39.95 -11.25 25.34
C ASN A 438 38.75 -12.18 25.74
N VAL A 439 38.86 -13.49 25.45
CA VAL A 439 37.84 -14.53 25.78
C VAL A 439 38.52 -15.82 26.27
N SER A 440 37.93 -16.53 27.26
CA SER A 440 38.48 -17.79 27.79
C SER A 440 37.47 -18.93 28.09
N LEU A 441 37.59 -19.65 29.23
CA LEU A 441 37.56 -21.14 29.30
C LEU A 441 36.90 -21.67 30.60
N LEU A 442 36.31 -22.88 30.70
CA LEU A 442 36.05 -23.97 29.73
C LEU A 442 34.86 -24.85 30.20
N LYS A 443 34.20 -25.57 29.29
CA LYS A 443 33.14 -26.57 29.57
C LYS A 443 33.63 -27.79 30.37
N LYS A 444 32.71 -28.47 31.07
CA LYS A 444 32.77 -29.91 31.40
C LYS A 444 31.38 -30.54 31.32
N GLU A 445 31.24 -31.67 30.61
CA GLU A 445 30.42 -32.79 31.10
C GLU A 445 30.68 -34.15 30.39
N SER A 446 29.89 -35.15 30.81
CA SER A 446 29.91 -36.63 30.72
C SER A 446 30.26 -37.36 29.38
N LYS A 447 30.21 -38.71 29.42
CA LYS A 447 30.58 -39.65 28.34
C LYS A 447 29.55 -40.78 28.15
N LYS A 448 29.08 -41.01 26.92
CA LYS A 448 28.78 -42.36 26.35
C LYS A 448 28.47 -42.29 24.85
N ASP A 449 29.41 -42.74 24.00
CA ASP A 449 29.26 -43.94 23.15
C ASP A 449 30.57 -44.22 22.36
N LYS A 450 30.73 -45.42 21.76
CA LYS A 450 31.90 -45.83 20.96
C LYS A 450 31.77 -45.53 19.47
N LYS A 451 30.59 -45.65 18.85
CA LYS A 451 30.39 -45.33 17.41
C LYS A 451 30.61 -43.83 17.18
N GLU A 452 29.89 -43.04 17.97
CA GLU A 452 29.97 -41.59 18.02
C GLU A 452 31.41 -41.08 18.27
N ARG A 453 32.22 -41.80 19.06
CA ARG A 453 33.64 -41.45 19.31
C ARG A 453 34.51 -41.48 18.04
N LYS A 454 34.14 -42.24 17.00
CA LYS A 454 34.85 -42.29 15.71
C LYS A 454 34.47 -41.09 14.83
N GLU A 455 33.19 -40.71 14.84
CA GLU A 455 32.67 -39.50 14.18
C GLU A 455 33.16 -38.22 14.87
N ARG A 456 33.02 -38.09 16.19
CA ARG A 456 33.59 -36.98 16.99
C ARG A 456 35.11 -36.82 16.81
N LYS A 457 35.86 -37.90 16.54
CA LYS A 457 37.30 -37.82 16.19
C LYS A 457 37.55 -37.25 14.79
N ARG A 458 36.67 -37.53 13.82
CA ARG A 458 36.73 -36.91 12.48
C ARG A 458 36.33 -35.44 12.55
N ALA A 459 35.23 -35.13 13.23
CA ALA A 459 34.76 -33.76 13.48
C ALA A 459 35.87 -32.89 14.11
N LYS A 460 36.54 -33.34 15.19
CA LYS A 460 37.66 -32.59 15.78
C LYS A 460 38.91 -32.46 14.90
N LYS A 461 39.09 -33.32 13.89
CA LYS A 461 40.16 -33.13 12.88
C LYS A 461 39.73 -32.08 11.84
N ALA A 462 38.47 -32.08 11.43
CA ALA A 462 37.89 -31.03 10.58
C ALA A 462 37.92 -29.67 11.30
N GLU A 463 37.40 -29.56 12.53
CA GLU A 463 37.43 -28.35 13.37
C GLU A 463 38.83 -27.70 13.43
N LYS A 464 39.89 -28.49 13.60
CA LYS A 464 41.26 -27.97 13.67
C LYS A 464 41.83 -27.55 12.30
N ALA A 465 41.32 -28.09 11.19
CA ALA A 465 41.63 -27.59 9.85
C ALA A 465 40.85 -26.30 9.55
N LEU A 466 39.52 -26.33 9.80
CA LEU A 466 38.60 -25.21 9.64
C LEU A 466 39.05 -23.95 10.40
N ARG A 467 39.57 -24.06 11.63
CA ARG A 467 40.13 -22.90 12.36
C ARG A 467 41.31 -22.25 11.63
N LYS A 468 42.27 -23.03 11.13
CA LYS A 468 43.41 -22.52 10.35
C LYS A 468 42.99 -21.89 9.01
N GLU A 469 41.86 -22.32 8.47
CA GLU A 469 41.27 -21.78 7.26
C GLU A 469 40.50 -20.48 7.58
N ALA A 470 39.74 -20.43 8.66
CA ALA A 470 39.04 -19.24 9.17
C ALA A 470 39.99 -18.08 9.50
N GLU A 471 41.12 -18.38 10.15
CA GLU A 471 42.20 -17.42 10.45
C GLU A 471 42.73 -16.73 9.17
N LYS A 472 42.58 -17.36 7.99
CA LYS A 472 42.92 -16.79 6.68
C LYS A 472 41.79 -15.93 6.07
N TRP A 473 40.52 -16.24 6.35
CA TRP A 473 39.35 -15.53 5.80
C TRP A 473 38.97 -14.25 6.58
N GLN A 474 39.38 -14.14 7.86
CA GLN A 474 39.03 -13.02 8.74
C GLN A 474 39.79 -11.71 8.48
N THR A 475 40.80 -11.69 7.60
CA THR A 475 41.72 -10.54 7.43
C THR A 475 41.36 -9.58 6.28
N GLN A 476 40.30 -9.86 5.52
CA GLN A 476 39.83 -8.98 4.44
C GLN A 476 38.31 -8.84 4.46
N SER A 477 37.81 -7.60 4.39
CA SER A 477 36.37 -7.32 4.21
C SER A 477 35.90 -7.76 2.83
N LEU A 478 34.65 -8.24 2.73
CA LEU A 478 33.96 -8.50 1.47
C LEU A 478 34.07 -7.30 0.50
N LEU A 479 34.06 -6.06 0.99
CA LEU A 479 34.20 -4.87 0.15
C LEU A 479 35.51 -4.86 -0.65
N ASN A 480 36.61 -5.33 -0.04
CA ASN A 480 37.92 -5.37 -0.68
C ASN A 480 38.08 -6.65 -1.53
N GLU A 481 37.60 -7.78 -1.02
CA GLU A 481 37.62 -9.09 -1.70
C GLU A 481 36.84 -9.06 -3.02
N ALA A 482 35.66 -8.40 -3.03
CA ALA A 482 34.84 -8.16 -4.21
C ALA A 482 35.30 -6.97 -5.08
N ASN A 483 36.49 -6.37 -4.83
CA ASN A 483 36.97 -5.14 -5.49
C ASN A 483 35.85 -4.08 -5.61
N MET A 484 35.13 -3.82 -4.51
CA MET A 484 34.03 -2.86 -4.41
C MET A 484 32.85 -3.09 -5.38
N GLY A 485 32.69 -4.29 -5.96
CA GLY A 485 31.64 -4.61 -6.94
C GLY A 485 32.03 -4.39 -8.41
N SER A 486 33.32 -4.19 -8.68
CA SER A 486 33.86 -3.87 -10.01
C SER A 486 33.44 -4.86 -11.10
N GLY A 487 32.70 -4.38 -12.11
CA GLY A 487 32.26 -5.18 -13.25
C GLY A 487 30.89 -5.85 -13.11
N VAL A 488 30.25 -5.74 -11.94
CA VAL A 488 28.83 -6.09 -11.75
C VAL A 488 27.95 -4.92 -12.22
N ILE A 489 26.80 -5.25 -12.81
CA ILE A 489 25.82 -4.28 -13.31
C ILE A 489 24.59 -4.32 -12.39
N LEU A 490 24.36 -3.23 -11.67
CA LEU A 490 23.21 -3.04 -10.78
C LEU A 490 22.16 -2.18 -11.49
N GLY A 491 21.05 -2.81 -11.85
CA GLY A 491 19.86 -2.13 -12.37
C GLY A 491 19.04 -1.50 -11.25
N VAL A 492 18.52 -0.30 -11.49
CA VAL A 492 17.64 0.43 -10.57
C VAL A 492 16.36 0.80 -11.31
N ILE A 493 15.21 0.36 -10.80
CA ILE A 493 13.89 0.71 -11.35
C ILE A 493 13.23 1.66 -10.35
N ASP A 494 13.16 2.95 -10.69
CA ASP A 494 12.81 4.03 -9.77
C ASP A 494 12.41 5.35 -10.50
N SER A 495 12.65 6.54 -9.92
CA SER A 495 12.29 7.87 -10.47
C SER A 495 13.27 8.50 -11.46
N GLY A 496 14.40 7.87 -11.76
CA GLY A 496 15.44 8.40 -12.64
C GLY A 496 16.78 8.59 -11.93
N ILE A 497 17.73 9.28 -12.60
CA ILE A 497 19.04 9.60 -12.01
C ILE A 497 19.52 11.02 -12.36
N TRP A 498 20.11 11.71 -11.39
CA TRP A 498 20.87 12.94 -11.61
C TRP A 498 22.36 12.63 -11.77
N SER A 499 22.77 12.43 -13.02
CA SER A 499 24.10 11.95 -13.44
C SER A 499 25.29 12.80 -12.97
N GLU A 500 25.10 14.11 -12.81
CA GLU A 500 26.17 15.08 -12.57
C GLU A 500 26.66 15.10 -11.11
N LEU A 501 26.05 14.32 -10.21
CA LEU A 501 26.52 14.21 -8.83
C LEU A 501 27.84 13.45 -8.76
N SER A 502 28.76 13.93 -7.91
CA SER A 502 30.05 13.27 -7.64
C SER A 502 29.96 11.82 -7.14
N ALA A 503 28.77 11.36 -6.71
CA ALA A 503 28.50 9.97 -6.40
C ALA A 503 28.35 9.05 -7.64
N PHE A 504 28.41 9.62 -8.85
CA PHE A 504 28.36 8.88 -10.13
C PHE A 504 29.57 9.17 -11.03
N ASP A 505 30.70 9.62 -10.46
CA ASP A 505 31.95 9.72 -11.21
C ASP A 505 32.48 8.32 -11.62
N ASP A 506 33.21 8.25 -12.73
CA ASP A 506 33.77 6.99 -13.26
C ASP A 506 35.30 6.86 -13.04
N ASN A 507 35.83 7.64 -12.11
CA ASN A 507 37.26 7.70 -11.78
C ASN A 507 37.78 6.34 -11.26
N GLY A 508 38.65 5.70 -12.05
CA GLY A 508 39.25 4.40 -11.70
C GLY A 508 38.34 3.18 -11.94
N TYR A 509 37.26 3.32 -12.71
CA TYR A 509 36.39 2.21 -13.08
C TYR A 509 36.94 1.39 -14.25
N VAL A 510 36.53 0.13 -14.31
CA VAL A 510 36.81 -0.78 -15.42
C VAL A 510 36.01 -0.43 -16.67
N ALA A 511 36.41 -0.96 -17.82
CA ALA A 511 35.61 -0.87 -19.04
C ALA A 511 34.25 -1.58 -18.87
N ILE A 512 33.22 -1.08 -19.55
CA ILE A 512 31.84 -1.60 -19.49
C ILE A 512 31.84 -3.11 -19.86
N PRO A 513 31.14 -3.99 -19.12
CA PRO A 513 31.19 -5.42 -19.37
C PRO A 513 30.60 -5.80 -20.72
N LYS A 514 31.29 -6.64 -21.51
CA LYS A 514 30.89 -7.07 -22.87
C LYS A 514 29.51 -7.76 -22.99
N LYS A 515 28.88 -8.13 -21.87
CA LYS A 515 27.53 -8.70 -21.82
C LYS A 515 26.42 -7.64 -21.89
N TRP A 516 26.77 -6.39 -21.59
CA TRP A 516 25.86 -5.26 -21.53
C TRP A 516 25.30 -4.95 -22.92
N LYS A 517 23.98 -4.82 -23.03
CA LYS A 517 23.28 -4.47 -24.29
C LYS A 517 22.45 -3.20 -24.21
N GLY A 518 22.30 -2.63 -23.01
CA GLY A 518 21.53 -1.41 -22.82
C GLY A 518 22.25 -0.17 -23.31
N GLU A 519 21.51 0.93 -23.34
CA GLU A 519 21.93 2.22 -23.89
C GLU A 519 21.55 3.37 -22.96
N CYS A 520 22.00 4.57 -23.29
CA CYS A 520 21.55 5.80 -22.68
C CYS A 520 20.80 6.61 -23.72
N VAL A 521 19.48 6.73 -23.54
CA VAL A 521 18.61 7.38 -24.52
C VAL A 521 18.83 8.89 -24.55
N SER A 522 18.64 9.50 -25.73
CA SER A 522 18.61 10.97 -25.85
C SER A 522 17.18 11.47 -25.72
N ALA A 523 16.92 12.34 -24.76
CA ALA A 523 15.58 12.80 -24.39
C ALA A 523 15.64 14.19 -23.70
N ASP A 524 14.56 14.62 -23.05
CA ASP A 524 14.47 15.95 -22.41
C ASP A 524 15.55 16.17 -21.34
N GLN A 525 16.45 17.13 -21.58
CA GLN A 525 17.60 17.46 -20.71
C GLN A 525 18.49 16.26 -20.33
N PHE A 526 18.51 15.20 -21.14
CA PHE A 526 19.36 14.03 -20.93
C PHE A 526 19.88 13.48 -22.27
N SER A 527 21.18 13.23 -22.35
CA SER A 527 21.89 12.82 -23.56
C SER A 527 22.73 11.56 -23.33
N PRO A 528 23.19 10.87 -24.39
CA PRO A 528 24.11 9.75 -24.24
C PRO A 528 25.46 10.13 -23.59
N ALA A 529 25.79 11.43 -23.51
CA ALA A 529 27.01 11.94 -22.86
C ALA A 529 26.87 12.16 -21.35
N ASP A 530 25.64 12.12 -20.82
CA ASP A 530 25.37 12.13 -19.37
C ASP A 530 25.60 10.75 -18.72
N CYS A 531 25.89 9.74 -19.54
CA CYS A 531 26.40 8.43 -19.14
C CYS A 531 27.93 8.33 -19.25
N ASN A 532 28.51 7.45 -18.43
CA ASN A 532 29.95 7.24 -18.29
C ASN A 532 30.24 5.77 -17.91
N ARG A 533 31.44 5.40 -17.41
CA ARG A 533 31.65 4.00 -16.93
C ARG A 533 31.00 3.70 -15.57
N LYS A 534 30.37 4.67 -14.92
CA LYS A 534 29.56 4.47 -13.72
C LYS A 534 28.09 4.27 -14.08
N ILE A 535 27.42 5.26 -14.68
CA ILE A 535 26.07 5.12 -15.25
C ILE A 535 26.24 4.66 -16.69
N ILE A 536 26.05 3.35 -16.94
CA ILE A 536 26.28 2.71 -18.24
C ILE A 536 25.00 2.57 -19.08
N GLY A 537 23.85 2.86 -18.48
CA GLY A 537 22.51 2.69 -19.05
C GLY A 537 21.51 3.65 -18.42
N ALA A 538 20.63 4.21 -19.23
CA ALA A 538 19.60 5.15 -18.81
C ALA A 538 18.41 5.10 -19.78
N LYS A 539 17.28 4.56 -19.32
CA LYS A 539 16.00 4.43 -20.05
C LYS A 539 14.85 4.98 -19.19
N TYR A 540 13.71 5.31 -19.81
CA TYR A 540 12.50 5.77 -19.12
C TYR A 540 11.23 5.20 -19.78
N PHE A 541 10.16 5.08 -18.99
CA PHE A 541 8.90 4.42 -19.35
C PHE A 541 7.73 5.23 -18.77
N VAL A 542 6.80 5.65 -19.65
CA VAL A 542 5.70 6.56 -19.30
C VAL A 542 4.38 6.25 -20.03
N ASP A 543 4.40 5.43 -21.08
CA ASP A 543 3.23 5.18 -21.92
C ASP A 543 2.14 4.38 -21.20
N GLY A 544 2.51 3.62 -20.17
CA GLY A 544 1.55 2.99 -19.25
C GLY A 544 0.79 4.03 -18.44
N LEU A 545 1.49 5.00 -17.85
CA LEU A 545 0.90 6.09 -17.07
C LEU A 545 0.02 7.02 -17.94
N ASN A 546 0.57 7.49 -19.06
CA ASN A 546 -0.15 8.28 -20.09
C ASN A 546 -1.28 7.50 -20.79
N GLY A 547 -1.39 6.20 -20.51
CA GLY A 547 -2.33 5.30 -21.15
C GLY A 547 -3.77 5.43 -20.65
N ASP A 548 -3.95 5.70 -19.35
CA ASP A 548 -5.24 5.43 -18.66
C ASP A 548 -5.46 6.29 -17.40
N LEU A 549 -4.39 6.66 -16.69
CA LEU A 549 -4.48 7.05 -15.28
C LEU A 549 -4.92 8.51 -15.04
N GLU A 550 -5.46 9.17 -16.06
CA GLU A 550 -5.83 10.61 -16.15
C GLU A 550 -4.69 11.62 -15.84
N TYR A 551 -3.46 11.15 -15.60
CA TYR A 551 -2.30 12.01 -15.38
C TYR A 551 -1.45 12.15 -16.64
N SER A 552 -1.30 13.38 -17.13
CA SER A 552 -0.18 13.74 -18.00
C SER A 552 1.03 14.10 -17.14
N VAL A 553 2.20 13.58 -17.50
CA VAL A 553 3.48 14.08 -16.96
C VAL A 553 3.66 15.51 -17.45
N ASN A 554 3.59 16.47 -16.52
CA ASN A 554 3.71 17.89 -16.84
C ASN A 554 5.20 18.26 -17.05
N SER A 555 5.60 18.36 -18.32
CA SER A 555 6.95 18.74 -18.75
C SER A 555 7.39 20.18 -18.40
N THR A 556 6.54 20.98 -17.74
CA THR A 556 6.94 22.23 -17.09
C THR A 556 7.43 22.06 -15.66
N LYS A 557 7.46 20.82 -15.14
CA LYS A 557 8.03 20.44 -13.84
C LYS A 557 8.96 19.23 -13.94
N GLU A 558 8.52 18.17 -14.59
CA GLU A 558 9.16 16.85 -14.60
C GLU A 558 9.82 16.55 -15.96
N TYR A 559 10.96 15.86 -15.95
CA TYR A 559 11.76 15.61 -17.16
C TYR A 559 11.26 14.35 -17.89
N LEU A 560 10.85 14.50 -19.16
CA LEU A 560 10.48 13.38 -20.04
C LEU A 560 11.73 12.66 -20.59
N SER A 561 12.53 12.14 -19.66
CA SER A 561 13.83 11.49 -19.87
C SER A 561 14.23 10.67 -18.64
N PRO A 562 15.37 9.96 -18.64
CA PRO A 562 15.90 9.30 -17.45
C PRO A 562 16.33 10.23 -16.31
N ARG A 563 16.33 11.57 -16.49
CA ARG A 563 16.70 12.52 -15.45
C ARG A 563 15.70 12.49 -14.29
N ASP A 564 16.23 12.54 -13.08
CA ASP A 564 15.43 12.56 -11.85
C ASP A 564 14.98 14.00 -11.50
N HIS A 565 13.66 14.26 -11.48
CA HIS A 565 13.12 15.47 -10.84
C HIS A 565 12.79 15.24 -9.37
N ASN A 566 12.40 14.02 -9.02
CA ASN A 566 11.94 13.65 -7.68
C ASN A 566 13.12 13.54 -6.69
N GLY A 567 14.15 12.77 -7.04
CA GLY A 567 15.39 12.59 -6.28
C GLY A 567 15.60 11.16 -5.76
N HIS A 568 14.52 10.39 -5.60
CA HIS A 568 14.56 9.06 -4.98
C HIS A 568 15.44 8.06 -5.72
N GLY A 569 15.31 7.99 -7.04
CA GLY A 569 16.10 7.11 -7.90
C GLY A 569 17.59 7.43 -7.84
N THR A 570 17.92 8.71 -7.76
CA THR A 570 19.29 9.22 -7.52
C THR A 570 19.80 8.76 -6.15
N GLU A 571 19.01 8.94 -5.10
CA GLU A 571 19.39 8.59 -3.73
C GLU A 571 19.60 7.08 -3.56
N VAL A 572 18.65 6.23 -3.99
CA VAL A 572 18.79 4.77 -3.89
C VAL A 572 19.93 4.25 -4.78
N SER A 573 20.18 4.86 -5.95
CA SER A 573 21.36 4.56 -6.79
C SER A 573 22.67 4.89 -6.06
N SER A 574 22.72 6.03 -5.38
CA SER A 574 23.89 6.45 -4.59
C SER A 574 24.12 5.51 -3.39
N MET A 575 23.07 5.00 -2.75
CA MET A 575 23.18 4.02 -1.66
C MET A 575 23.57 2.63 -2.14
N ALA A 576 23.05 2.19 -3.29
CA ALA A 576 23.33 0.87 -3.82
C ALA A 576 24.79 0.76 -4.29
N ALA A 577 25.23 1.74 -5.07
CA ALA A 577 26.49 1.67 -5.79
C ALA A 577 27.32 2.95 -5.77
N GLY A 578 26.86 4.08 -5.24
CA GLY A 578 27.54 5.39 -5.37
C GLY A 578 29.06 5.40 -5.09
N SER A 579 29.79 6.20 -5.88
CA SER A 579 31.23 6.42 -5.80
C SER A 579 31.71 6.89 -4.43
N VAL A 580 33.03 6.79 -4.20
CA VAL A 580 33.70 7.17 -2.95
C VAL A 580 33.93 8.68 -2.90
N VAL A 581 32.87 9.44 -2.61
CA VAL A 581 32.94 10.90 -2.43
C VAL A 581 33.71 11.21 -1.15
N SER A 582 34.87 11.85 -1.28
CA SER A 582 35.79 12.15 -0.16
C SER A 582 35.76 13.64 0.20
N LYS A 583 36.04 13.97 1.47
CA LYS A 583 35.99 15.35 2.01
C LYS A 583 34.61 15.99 1.88
N VAL A 584 33.58 15.19 2.08
CA VAL A 584 32.17 15.55 2.03
C VAL A 584 31.91 16.76 2.94
N LYS A 585 31.36 17.84 2.37
CA LYS A 585 31.00 19.09 3.06
C LYS A 585 29.51 19.17 3.34
N LEU A 586 28.96 18.11 3.94
CA LEU A 586 27.64 18.21 4.54
C LEU A 586 27.79 18.97 5.88
N PRO A 587 26.78 19.75 6.31
CA PRO A 587 26.42 19.80 7.72
C PRO A 587 26.39 18.38 8.31
N ASP A 588 26.54 18.25 9.62
CA ASP A 588 26.19 17.01 10.33
C ASP A 588 27.08 15.79 10.05
N VAL A 589 28.17 16.00 9.30
CA VAL A 589 29.23 15.04 9.08
C VAL A 589 30.59 15.69 9.38
N ALA A 590 31.46 14.98 10.09
CA ALA A 590 32.76 15.50 10.50
C ALA A 590 33.58 15.97 9.27
N PRO A 591 34.05 17.24 9.22
CA PRO A 591 34.69 17.80 8.02
C PRO A 591 35.91 17.00 7.57
N GLY A 592 35.82 16.44 6.35
CA GLY A 592 36.83 15.53 5.79
C GLY A 592 36.35 14.10 5.57
N SER A 593 35.16 13.74 6.07
CA SER A 593 34.58 12.39 5.95
C SER A 593 34.32 11.95 4.50
N THR A 594 34.04 10.65 4.35
CA THR A 594 33.85 9.97 3.06
C THR A 594 32.49 9.27 3.03
N MET A 595 31.78 9.42 1.91
CA MET A 595 30.50 8.78 1.61
C MET A 595 30.68 7.80 0.45
N ARG A 596 29.92 6.70 0.45
CA ARG A 596 29.93 5.68 -0.60
C ARG A 596 28.61 4.89 -0.59
N GLY A 597 28.25 4.29 -1.72
CA GLY A 597 27.24 3.22 -1.77
C GLY A 597 27.79 1.87 -1.32
N GLY A 598 26.91 0.86 -1.22
CA GLY A 598 27.23 -0.50 -0.80
C GLY A 598 28.30 -1.18 -1.66
N ALA A 599 28.17 -1.08 -2.99
CA ALA A 599 29.12 -1.57 -3.99
C ALA A 599 29.69 -0.42 -4.87
N PRO A 600 30.69 0.36 -4.38
CA PRO A 600 31.14 1.60 -5.01
C PRO A 600 31.58 1.49 -6.48
N LYS A 601 32.11 0.34 -6.91
CA LYS A 601 32.61 0.12 -8.29
C LYS A 601 31.64 -0.67 -9.18
N ALA A 602 30.45 -1.02 -8.69
CA ALA A 602 29.41 -1.57 -9.57
C ALA A 602 28.95 -0.51 -10.57
N HIS A 603 28.64 -0.94 -11.79
CA HIS A 603 27.99 -0.10 -12.80
C HIS A 603 26.51 0.07 -12.46
N ILE A 604 25.93 1.22 -12.77
CA ILE A 604 24.51 1.53 -12.61
C ILE A 604 23.83 1.52 -13.98
N ALA A 605 22.65 0.90 -14.06
CA ALA A 605 21.72 1.06 -15.16
C ALA A 605 20.37 1.58 -14.61
N MET A 606 19.95 2.76 -15.03
CA MET A 606 18.71 3.40 -14.57
C MET A 606 17.55 3.12 -15.52
N TYR A 607 16.42 2.72 -14.95
CA TYR A 607 15.16 2.47 -15.63
C TYR A 607 14.06 3.29 -14.94
N LYS A 608 13.85 4.54 -15.38
CA LYS A 608 12.82 5.43 -14.82
C LYS A 608 11.44 4.90 -15.16
N ALA A 609 10.71 4.39 -14.18
CA ALA A 609 9.32 3.93 -14.31
C ALA A 609 8.37 4.70 -13.39
N CYS A 610 8.91 5.55 -12.51
CA CYS A 610 8.18 6.38 -11.56
C CYS A 610 8.41 7.87 -11.86
N TRP A 611 7.44 8.69 -11.47
CA TRP A 611 7.31 10.09 -11.87
C TRP A 611 6.85 10.93 -10.66
N ASP A 612 7.18 12.23 -10.59
CA ASP A 612 6.77 13.11 -9.48
C ASP A 612 5.29 13.56 -9.54
N ILE A 613 4.41 12.56 -9.69
CA ILE A 613 2.97 12.68 -9.60
C ILE A 613 2.56 12.02 -8.30
N ASN A 614 1.86 12.75 -7.43
CA ASN A 614 1.46 12.30 -6.09
C ASN A 614 2.62 11.68 -5.28
N LYS A 615 3.80 12.32 -5.30
CA LYS A 615 4.99 11.98 -4.48
C LYS A 615 5.74 10.70 -4.87
N GLY A 616 5.65 10.28 -6.13
CA GLY A 616 6.38 9.13 -6.68
C GLY A 616 5.47 8.01 -7.14
N MET A 617 4.69 8.25 -8.20
CA MET A 617 3.79 7.27 -8.80
C MET A 617 4.44 6.56 -9.98
N CYS A 618 4.21 5.26 -10.09
CA CYS A 618 4.61 4.40 -11.20
C CYS A 618 3.37 3.65 -11.72
N SER A 619 3.34 3.20 -12.98
CA SER A 619 2.30 2.26 -13.44
C SER A 619 2.82 0.83 -13.48
N VAL A 620 1.94 -0.17 -13.33
CA VAL A 620 2.30 -1.58 -13.48
C VAL A 620 2.89 -1.84 -14.87
N ALA A 621 2.33 -1.26 -15.92
CA ALA A 621 2.83 -1.42 -17.28
C ALA A 621 4.25 -0.85 -17.49
N ASP A 622 4.54 0.34 -16.95
CA ASP A 622 5.87 0.97 -17.05
C ASP A 622 6.93 0.17 -16.27
N VAL A 623 6.58 -0.30 -15.06
CA VAL A 623 7.46 -1.16 -14.25
C VAL A 623 7.70 -2.51 -14.93
N TRP A 624 6.67 -3.12 -15.54
CA TRP A 624 6.83 -4.36 -16.30
C TRP A 624 7.75 -4.17 -17.52
N LYS A 625 7.70 -3.03 -18.22
CA LYS A 625 8.64 -2.75 -19.32
C LYS A 625 10.07 -2.52 -18.81
N ALA A 626 10.24 -1.82 -17.68
CA ALA A 626 11.55 -1.67 -17.04
C ALA A 626 12.22 -3.01 -16.68
N PHE A 627 11.45 -4.00 -16.22
CA PHE A 627 11.96 -5.36 -16.00
C PHE A 627 12.32 -6.08 -17.31
N ASP A 628 11.47 -5.99 -18.35
CA ASP A 628 11.72 -6.62 -19.66
C ASP A 628 13.04 -6.11 -20.29
N GLU A 629 13.26 -4.79 -20.23
CA GLU A 629 14.49 -4.13 -20.68
C GLU A 629 15.70 -4.47 -19.79
N ALA A 630 15.55 -4.52 -18.47
CA ALA A 630 16.67 -4.88 -17.59
C ALA A 630 17.15 -6.34 -17.79
N ILE A 631 16.22 -7.26 -18.08
CA ILE A 631 16.53 -8.65 -18.46
C ILE A 631 17.21 -8.69 -19.83
N HIS A 632 16.78 -7.86 -20.79
CA HIS A 632 17.45 -7.72 -22.09
C HIS A 632 18.90 -7.27 -21.93
N ASP A 633 19.10 -6.18 -21.20
CA ASP A 633 20.35 -5.43 -21.19
C ASP A 633 21.46 -6.13 -20.40
N GLY A 634 21.10 -7.09 -19.54
CA GLY A 634 22.03 -8.01 -18.88
C GLY A 634 22.52 -7.54 -17.51
N VAL A 635 21.64 -6.94 -16.70
CA VAL A 635 21.94 -6.60 -15.30
C VAL A 635 22.13 -7.85 -14.43
N ASP A 636 22.93 -7.78 -13.37
CA ASP A 636 23.16 -8.88 -12.42
C ASP A 636 22.24 -8.83 -11.19
N VAL A 637 21.82 -7.61 -10.83
CA VAL A 637 21.07 -7.27 -9.62
C VAL A 637 20.04 -6.22 -9.99
N LEU A 638 18.85 -6.31 -9.42
CA LEU A 638 17.80 -5.30 -9.52
C LEU A 638 17.46 -4.76 -8.13
N SER A 639 17.67 -3.45 -7.93
CA SER A 639 17.14 -2.70 -6.79
C SER A 639 15.83 -2.04 -7.23
N VAL A 640 14.71 -2.45 -6.64
CA VAL A 640 13.38 -1.98 -7.05
C VAL A 640 12.63 -1.47 -5.82
N SER A 641 12.78 -0.18 -5.53
CA SER A 641 12.28 0.46 -4.30
C SER A 641 10.80 0.84 -4.37
N ILE A 642 10.01 0.02 -5.05
CA ILE A 642 8.59 0.20 -5.42
C ILE A 642 7.71 -0.83 -4.69
N GLY A 643 6.44 -0.51 -4.48
CA GLY A 643 5.43 -1.45 -3.99
C GLY A 643 4.00 -1.04 -4.37
N GLY A 644 3.11 -2.03 -4.42
CA GLY A 644 1.67 -1.84 -4.50
C GLY A 644 1.05 -1.50 -3.14
N ALA A 645 -0.28 -1.40 -3.09
CA ALA A 645 -1.02 -1.24 -1.84
C ALA A 645 -1.05 -2.57 -1.06
N PHE A 646 -1.08 -2.50 0.28
CA PHE A 646 -1.13 -3.70 1.14
C PHE A 646 -2.46 -4.48 1.05
N ASP A 647 -3.46 -3.95 0.34
CA ASP A 647 -4.77 -4.57 0.10
C ASP A 647 -4.76 -5.59 -1.06
N ASP A 648 -3.68 -5.69 -1.85
CA ASP A 648 -3.68 -6.50 -3.07
C ASP A 648 -3.50 -8.01 -2.80
N VAL A 649 -4.61 -8.75 -2.91
CA VAL A 649 -4.72 -10.17 -2.49
C VAL A 649 -4.20 -11.18 -3.54
N TYR A 650 -3.45 -10.73 -4.54
CA TYR A 650 -3.02 -11.57 -5.66
C TYR A 650 -1.54 -11.39 -5.97
N LEU A 651 -0.78 -12.49 -5.95
CA LEU A 651 0.62 -12.53 -6.37
C LEU A 651 0.82 -12.02 -7.82
N ASP A 652 -0.19 -12.20 -8.68
CA ASP A 652 -0.19 -11.72 -10.07
C ASP A 652 -0.30 -10.18 -10.22
N ALA A 653 -0.67 -9.42 -9.17
CA ALA A 653 -1.11 -8.01 -9.32
C ALA A 653 0.01 -6.96 -9.44
N ASP A 654 1.20 -7.24 -8.91
CA ASP A 654 2.34 -6.30 -8.85
C ASP A 654 3.47 -6.69 -9.84
N MET A 655 4.72 -6.53 -9.44
CA MET A 655 5.93 -6.90 -10.17
C MET A 655 6.37 -8.37 -9.97
N ALA A 656 5.58 -9.24 -9.35
CA ALA A 656 6.05 -10.59 -9.00
C ALA A 656 6.33 -11.47 -10.24
N ILE A 657 5.50 -11.39 -11.28
CA ILE A 657 5.71 -12.11 -12.56
C ILE A 657 7.01 -11.68 -13.24
N PRO A 658 7.26 -10.39 -13.56
CA PRO A 658 8.52 -9.99 -14.18
C PRO A 658 9.74 -10.23 -13.26
N ALA A 659 9.59 -10.12 -11.94
CA ALA A 659 10.64 -10.48 -11.00
C ALA A 659 10.98 -11.98 -11.01
N LEU A 660 10.02 -12.88 -11.34
CA LEU A 660 10.29 -14.31 -11.51
C LEU A 660 11.15 -14.55 -12.76
N HIS A 661 10.85 -13.87 -13.87
CA HIS A 661 11.66 -13.95 -15.10
C HIS A 661 13.08 -13.41 -14.91
N ALA A 662 13.23 -12.32 -14.15
CA ALA A 662 14.55 -11.83 -13.74
C ALA A 662 15.32 -12.86 -12.90
N VAL A 663 14.68 -13.46 -11.89
CA VAL A 663 15.31 -14.50 -11.05
C VAL A 663 15.65 -15.77 -11.83
N ASN A 664 14.78 -16.20 -12.75
CA ASN A 664 15.05 -17.32 -13.66
C ASN A 664 16.23 -17.01 -14.61
N SER A 665 16.40 -15.75 -15.00
CA SER A 665 17.55 -15.22 -15.75
C SER A 665 18.82 -15.05 -14.90
N GLY A 666 18.81 -15.45 -13.62
CA GLY A 666 19.95 -15.39 -12.69
C GLY A 666 20.17 -14.03 -12.02
N ILE A 667 19.25 -13.09 -12.20
CA ILE A 667 19.26 -11.71 -11.68
C ILE A 667 18.64 -11.69 -10.27
N THR A 668 19.31 -11.09 -9.29
CA THR A 668 18.74 -11.02 -7.93
C THR A 668 17.88 -9.77 -7.78
N VAL A 669 16.58 -9.96 -7.52
CA VAL A 669 15.62 -8.86 -7.29
C VAL A 669 15.48 -8.56 -5.79
N VAL A 670 15.80 -7.33 -5.42
CA VAL A 670 15.72 -6.80 -4.04
C VAL A 670 14.64 -5.72 -3.99
N ALA A 671 13.75 -5.81 -3.01
CA ALA A 671 12.57 -4.96 -2.91
C ALA A 671 12.21 -4.60 -1.46
N PRO A 672 11.48 -3.49 -1.22
CA PRO A 672 11.09 -3.03 0.11
C PRO A 672 9.99 -3.90 0.72
N ALA A 673 9.98 -3.99 2.06
CA ALA A 673 8.87 -4.52 2.84
C ALA A 673 7.64 -3.59 2.87
N GLY A 674 7.78 -2.34 2.42
CA GLY A 674 6.75 -1.31 2.41
C GLY A 674 6.70 -0.49 3.70
N ASN A 675 6.01 0.65 3.68
CA ASN A 675 5.98 1.61 4.79
C ASN A 675 4.62 1.72 5.51
N TYR A 676 3.83 0.64 5.45
CA TYR A 676 2.45 0.59 5.97
C TYR A 676 2.33 0.01 7.39
N GLY A 677 3.45 -0.08 8.13
CA GLY A 677 3.49 -0.56 9.51
C GLY A 677 2.79 0.37 10.52
N SER A 678 2.63 -0.03 11.78
CA SER A 678 3.24 -1.19 12.45
C SER A 678 2.30 -2.40 12.56
N ARG A 679 1.21 -2.44 11.79
CA ARG A 679 0.20 -3.51 11.89
C ARG A 679 0.71 -4.81 11.26
N SER A 680 0.31 -5.96 11.82
CA SER A 680 0.56 -7.29 11.27
C SER A 680 -0.10 -7.46 9.90
N GLY A 681 0.57 -8.12 8.94
CA GLY A 681 0.05 -8.34 7.59
C GLY A 681 0.17 -7.15 6.62
N THR A 682 1.08 -6.21 6.88
CA THR A 682 1.31 -4.99 6.08
C THR A 682 2.53 -5.05 5.16
N VAL A 683 3.25 -6.18 5.15
CA VAL A 683 4.40 -6.39 4.29
C VAL A 683 3.98 -6.62 2.82
N VAL A 684 4.55 -5.83 1.90
CA VAL A 684 4.36 -5.97 0.45
C VAL A 684 5.49 -6.78 -0.20
N ASN A 685 5.48 -6.93 -1.53
CA ASN A 685 6.52 -7.62 -2.30
C ASN A 685 6.77 -9.08 -1.84
N VAL A 686 5.69 -9.78 -1.48
CA VAL A 686 5.72 -11.03 -0.70
C VAL A 686 6.12 -12.30 -1.46
N ALA A 687 6.55 -12.20 -2.72
CA ALA A 687 6.92 -13.35 -3.55
C ALA A 687 8.17 -14.09 -2.99
N PRO A 688 8.25 -15.43 -3.01
CA PRO A 688 9.39 -16.18 -2.46
C PRO A 688 10.73 -15.88 -3.13
N TRP A 689 10.73 -15.59 -4.44
CA TRP A 689 11.91 -15.27 -5.25
C TRP A 689 12.44 -13.85 -5.03
N ILE A 690 11.60 -12.90 -4.58
CA ILE A 690 12.03 -11.55 -4.21
C ILE A 690 12.74 -11.56 -2.85
N LEU A 691 13.83 -10.82 -2.70
CA LEU A 691 14.48 -10.53 -1.42
C LEU A 691 13.86 -9.27 -0.79
N THR A 692 12.96 -9.45 0.18
CA THR A 692 12.16 -8.37 0.78
C THR A 692 12.81 -7.79 2.03
N VAL A 693 13.04 -6.48 2.06
CA VAL A 693 13.89 -5.81 3.05
C VAL A 693 13.11 -4.91 4.00
N ALA A 694 13.24 -5.16 5.31
CA ALA A 694 12.77 -4.29 6.39
C ALA A 694 13.76 -3.18 6.72
N ALA A 695 13.25 -2.04 7.19
CA ALA A 695 14.08 -0.94 7.67
C ALA A 695 14.46 -1.12 9.14
N THR A 696 15.62 -0.60 9.53
CA THR A 696 16.06 -0.43 10.93
C THR A 696 16.74 0.92 11.11
N THR A 697 16.80 1.41 12.35
CA THR A 697 17.71 2.51 12.71
C THR A 697 19.16 2.05 12.64
N LEU A 698 20.09 3.00 12.53
CA LEU A 698 21.51 2.74 12.71
C LEU A 698 21.84 2.47 14.19
N ASP A 699 23.09 2.11 14.44
CA ASP A 699 23.80 2.25 15.74
C ASP A 699 24.22 3.71 16.02
N ARG A 700 23.60 4.66 15.31
CA ARG A 700 23.83 6.10 15.36
C ARG A 700 22.49 6.81 15.52
N SER A 701 22.42 7.77 16.43
CA SER A 701 21.30 8.73 16.52
C SER A 701 21.81 10.17 16.52
N LEU A 702 20.95 11.09 16.06
CA LEU A 702 21.17 12.53 16.00
C LEU A 702 20.32 13.17 17.11
N VAL A 703 20.96 13.53 18.22
CA VAL A 703 20.28 13.91 19.47
C VAL A 703 20.54 15.35 19.89
N THR A 704 19.48 16.07 20.22
CA THR A 704 19.50 17.42 20.80
C THR A 704 19.29 17.35 22.30
N VAL A 705 20.14 18.05 23.06
CA VAL A 705 19.94 18.22 24.51
C VAL A 705 18.97 19.38 24.74
N LEU A 706 17.87 19.08 25.42
CA LEU A 706 16.90 20.04 25.95
C LEU A 706 17.20 20.27 27.44
N THR A 707 17.29 21.51 27.90
CA THR A 707 17.59 21.82 29.31
C THR A 707 16.47 22.65 29.95
N HIS A 708 15.90 22.17 31.05
CA HIS A 708 14.89 22.84 31.86
C HIS A 708 15.38 22.96 33.31
N GLY A 709 15.69 24.19 33.75
CA GLY A 709 16.32 24.41 35.05
C GLY A 709 17.62 23.61 35.20
N ASN A 710 17.68 22.71 36.19
CA ASN A 710 18.82 21.83 36.45
C ASN A 710 18.70 20.43 35.80
N ARG A 711 17.70 20.21 34.91
CA ARG A 711 17.42 18.92 34.29
C ARG A 711 17.64 18.95 32.78
N THR A 712 18.11 17.83 32.23
CA THR A 712 18.42 17.66 30.81
C THR A 712 17.70 16.44 30.23
N TYR A 713 17.06 16.62 29.09
CA TYR A 713 16.38 15.56 28.33
C TYR A 713 17.06 15.39 26.97
N LEU A 714 17.05 14.18 26.41
CA LEU A 714 17.57 13.88 25.08
C LEU A 714 16.42 13.67 24.11
N GLY A 715 16.25 14.59 23.16
CA GLY A 715 15.34 14.44 22.04
C GLY A 715 16.09 14.15 20.74
N GLU A 716 15.38 13.66 19.74
CA GLU A 716 15.89 13.41 18.39
C GLU A 716 15.68 14.63 17.48
N SER A 717 16.69 15.02 16.70
CA SER A 717 16.61 16.17 15.78
C SER A 717 17.67 16.14 14.67
N VAL A 718 17.56 17.04 13.70
CA VAL A 718 18.63 17.45 12.76
C VAL A 718 18.99 18.95 12.89
N TYR A 719 18.57 19.60 13.97
CA TYR A 719 18.78 21.04 14.17
C TYR A 719 20.26 21.46 14.21
N ALA A 720 20.77 21.93 13.06
CA ALA A 720 22.15 22.37 12.86
C ALA A 720 22.37 23.86 13.20
N GLY A 721 21.32 24.56 13.64
CA GLY A 721 21.35 25.99 13.97
C GLY A 721 22.11 26.33 15.27
N PRO A 722 22.22 27.64 15.59
CA PRO A 722 22.84 28.09 16.84
C PRO A 722 22.03 27.66 18.07
N GLU A 723 22.68 27.51 19.21
CA GLU A 723 22.01 27.17 20.48
C GLU A 723 20.96 28.23 20.87
N ILE A 724 19.71 27.82 21.08
CA ILE A 724 18.66 28.66 21.64
C ILE A 724 18.79 28.64 23.17
N ASP A 725 19.21 29.77 23.73
CA ASP A 725 19.31 29.97 25.17
C ASP A 725 17.93 30.09 25.85
N PHE A 726 17.89 30.13 27.19
CA PHE A 726 16.67 29.95 28.01
C PHE A 726 15.46 30.83 27.61
N THR A 727 14.62 30.25 26.74
CA THR A 727 13.46 30.86 26.10
C THR A 727 12.18 30.30 26.69
N ASP A 728 11.13 31.12 26.76
CA ASP A 728 9.85 30.72 27.33
C ASP A 728 9.25 29.53 26.55
N ILE A 729 8.81 28.50 27.26
CA ILE A 729 8.18 27.29 26.69
C ILE A 729 6.73 27.21 27.16
N PHE A 730 5.83 26.75 26.31
CA PHE A 730 4.44 26.47 26.69
C PHE A 730 3.88 25.25 25.96
N TYR A 731 2.89 24.60 26.56
CA TYR A 731 2.16 23.47 25.99
C TYR A 731 0.84 23.94 25.37
N THR A 732 0.45 23.35 24.23
CA THR A 732 -0.88 23.52 23.63
C THR A 732 -1.47 22.19 23.16
N LYS A 733 -2.81 22.15 23.08
CA LYS A 733 -3.58 21.08 22.41
C LYS A 733 -4.12 21.52 21.04
N GLU A 734 -4.24 22.83 20.84
CA GLU A 734 -4.96 23.44 19.72
C GLU A 734 -3.97 24.17 18.80
N GLU A 735 -4.08 23.92 17.50
CA GLU A 735 -3.25 24.58 16.47
C GLU A 735 -3.58 26.08 16.35
N ALA A 736 -4.83 26.48 16.62
CA ALA A 736 -5.25 27.89 16.65
C ALA A 736 -4.45 28.75 17.65
N ASN A 737 -3.94 28.14 18.74
CA ASN A 737 -3.13 28.81 19.75
C ASN A 737 -1.66 29.01 19.34
N PHE A 738 -1.21 28.55 18.15
CA PHE A 738 0.11 28.92 17.62
C PHE A 738 0.25 30.44 17.41
N THR A 739 -0.86 31.17 17.25
CA THR A 739 -0.92 32.65 17.29
C THR A 739 -0.30 33.26 18.56
N ASN A 740 -0.28 32.53 19.69
CA ASN A 740 0.32 32.95 20.96
C ASN A 740 1.78 32.48 21.14
N ALA A 741 2.37 31.82 20.13
CA ALA A 741 3.70 31.23 20.18
C ALA A 741 4.85 32.22 19.92
N LYS A 742 4.54 33.46 19.52
CA LYS A 742 5.53 34.48 19.14
C LYS A 742 6.68 34.62 20.15
N GLY A 743 7.89 34.27 19.73
CA GLY A 743 9.12 34.33 20.54
C GLY A 743 9.30 33.19 21.56
N LYS A 744 8.54 32.09 21.44
CA LYS A 744 8.51 30.97 22.39
C LYS A 744 8.81 29.63 21.73
N VAL A 745 9.11 28.63 22.55
CA VAL A 745 9.12 27.22 22.14
C VAL A 745 7.75 26.60 22.40
N VAL A 746 7.18 25.95 21.38
CA VAL A 746 5.92 25.21 21.49
C VAL A 746 6.21 23.77 21.91
N MET A 747 5.50 23.27 22.92
CA MET A 747 5.47 21.86 23.27
C MET A 747 4.13 21.25 22.82
N PHE A 748 4.20 20.14 22.09
CA PHE A 748 3.02 19.46 21.54
C PHE A 748 3.10 17.94 21.79
N PHE A 749 1.94 17.27 21.91
CA PHE A 749 1.87 15.81 22.11
C PHE A 749 1.10 15.12 20.99
N GLU A 750 1.58 13.96 20.57
CA GLU A 750 0.95 13.08 19.58
C GLU A 750 -0.48 12.66 19.96
N GLY A 751 -1.41 12.75 19.01
CA GLY A 751 -2.83 12.34 19.20
C GLY A 751 -3.69 13.31 20.03
N ASN A 752 -3.27 14.58 20.17
CA ASN A 752 -3.86 15.56 21.09
C ASN A 752 -4.69 16.67 20.40
N THR A 753 -4.95 16.58 19.09
CA THR A 753 -5.92 17.43 18.35
C THR A 753 -7.26 16.70 18.17
N ASP A 754 -8.37 17.43 18.06
CA ASP A 754 -9.73 16.86 17.86
C ASP A 754 -9.88 16.03 16.56
N ASN A 755 -8.97 16.23 15.60
CA ASN A 755 -8.94 15.52 14.31
C ASN A 755 -7.80 14.49 14.21
N GLY A 756 -7.03 14.27 15.29
CA GLY A 756 -5.90 13.32 15.31
C GLY A 756 -4.70 13.69 14.43
N LYS A 757 -4.64 14.93 13.93
CA LYS A 757 -3.51 15.48 13.17
C LYS A 757 -2.26 15.72 14.05
N SER A 758 -1.11 15.61 13.41
CA SER A 758 0.21 16.06 13.90
C SER A 758 0.42 17.55 13.58
N PRO A 759 1.17 18.30 14.41
CA PRO A 759 1.26 19.76 14.31
C PRO A 759 2.01 20.20 13.06
N GLU A 760 1.37 20.96 12.18
CA GLU A 760 1.97 21.45 10.93
C GLU A 760 3.05 22.52 11.23
N PRO A 761 4.36 22.27 10.98
CA PRO A 761 5.44 23.17 11.41
C PRO A 761 5.39 24.55 10.78
N LYS A 762 4.85 24.64 9.56
CA LYS A 762 4.59 25.91 8.90
C LYS A 762 3.70 26.83 9.75
N LEU A 763 2.62 26.32 10.33
CA LEU A 763 1.72 27.10 11.19
C LEU A 763 2.39 27.51 12.51
N VAL A 764 3.28 26.65 13.04
CA VAL A 764 4.10 26.95 14.23
C VAL A 764 5.08 28.09 13.96
N ILE A 765 5.73 28.08 12.78
CA ILE A 765 6.66 29.13 12.32
C ILE A 765 5.90 30.43 11.99
N GLU A 766 4.76 30.36 11.31
CA GLU A 766 3.91 31.52 10.99
C GLU A 766 3.29 32.16 12.25
N GLY A 767 3.04 31.36 13.30
CA GLY A 767 2.73 31.85 14.66
C GLY A 767 3.90 32.57 15.37
N GLY A 768 5.08 32.60 14.77
CA GLY A 768 6.27 33.27 15.28
C GLY A 768 7.01 32.49 16.37
N ALA A 769 6.77 31.19 16.51
CA ALA A 769 7.55 30.34 17.40
C ALA A 769 9.04 30.34 17.01
N VAL A 770 9.92 30.01 17.97
CA VAL A 770 11.36 29.82 17.73
C VAL A 770 11.80 28.36 17.88
N GLY A 771 10.87 27.44 18.17
CA GLY A 771 11.13 26.01 18.19
C GLY A 771 9.89 25.18 18.50
N LEU A 772 9.95 23.88 18.21
CA LEU A 772 8.89 22.89 18.45
C LEU A 772 9.49 21.66 19.15
N ILE A 773 8.96 21.32 20.33
CA ILE A 773 9.22 20.05 21.00
C ILE A 773 7.99 19.17 20.79
N TYR A 774 8.11 18.15 19.95
CA TYR A 774 7.01 17.24 19.64
C TYR A 774 7.20 15.91 20.36
N ALA A 775 6.37 15.69 21.39
CA ALA A 775 6.34 14.44 22.13
C ALA A 775 5.65 13.35 21.29
N ARG A 776 6.38 12.26 21.02
CA ARG A 776 5.93 11.07 20.27
C ARG A 776 6.25 9.79 21.03
N ARG A 777 5.47 8.73 20.80
CA ARG A 777 5.81 7.36 21.27
C ARG A 777 6.98 6.74 20.51
N THR A 778 7.26 7.25 19.31
CA THR A 778 8.32 6.79 18.42
C THR A 778 9.13 7.99 17.92
N PRO A 779 10.01 8.60 18.76
CA PRO A 779 10.79 9.79 18.37
C PRO A 779 11.82 9.51 17.27
N SER A 780 12.23 8.24 17.13
CA SER A 780 12.98 7.67 16.00
C SER A 780 12.24 7.71 14.65
N ASP A 781 10.94 8.03 14.65
CA ASP A 781 10.07 8.00 13.49
C ASP A 781 9.54 9.42 13.19
N ARG A 782 10.42 10.20 12.54
CA ARG A 782 10.28 11.66 12.29
C ARG A 782 9.20 12.01 11.21
N ARG A 783 8.45 11.00 10.74
CA ARG A 783 7.58 10.95 9.55
C ARG A 783 6.55 12.06 9.29
N GLU A 784 6.13 12.81 10.30
CA GLU A 784 4.87 13.58 10.26
C GLU A 784 5.02 15.08 10.45
N VAL A 785 6.21 15.55 10.79
CA VAL A 785 6.46 16.93 11.22
C VAL A 785 7.70 17.45 10.48
N PRO A 786 7.54 17.85 9.19
CA PRO A 786 8.65 18.33 8.35
C PRO A 786 9.00 19.76 8.74
N CYS A 787 10.20 19.96 9.27
CA CYS A 787 10.70 21.26 9.72
C CYS A 787 11.96 21.63 8.97
N PRO A 788 12.20 22.91 8.64
CA PRO A 788 13.47 23.34 8.06
C PRO A 788 14.65 23.16 9.01
N VAL A 789 15.82 22.76 8.51
CA VAL A 789 17.10 22.58 9.26
C VAL A 789 17.42 23.68 10.28
N ASN A 790 17.07 24.93 9.96
CA ASN A 790 17.35 26.13 10.74
C ASN A 790 16.26 26.45 11.79
N PHE A 791 15.24 25.60 11.94
CA PHE A 791 14.19 25.69 12.94
C PHE A 791 14.21 24.44 13.85
N PRO A 792 14.37 24.58 15.18
CA PRO A 792 14.55 23.43 16.05
C PRO A 792 13.24 22.67 16.28
N CYS A 793 13.06 21.59 15.51
CA CYS A 793 12.09 20.55 15.81
C CYS A 793 12.78 19.38 16.52
N VAL A 794 12.35 19.12 17.76
CA VAL A 794 12.95 18.11 18.63
C VAL A 794 11.89 17.09 19.01
N PHE A 795 12.06 15.86 18.52
CA PHE A 795 11.18 14.73 18.78
C PHE A 795 11.55 14.09 20.12
N LEU A 796 10.66 14.20 21.11
CA LEU A 796 10.92 13.71 22.47
C LEU A 796 10.07 12.47 22.75
N ASN A 797 10.62 11.49 23.48
CA ASN A 797 9.84 10.33 23.93
C ASN A 797 8.71 10.76 24.88
N PHE A 798 7.60 10.03 24.89
CA PHE A 798 6.46 10.29 25.77
C PHE A 798 6.82 10.35 27.25
N ASP A 799 7.72 9.50 27.74
CA ASP A 799 8.06 9.46 29.17
C ASP A 799 8.83 10.72 29.59
N ASP A 800 9.89 11.07 28.85
CA ASP A 800 10.69 12.28 29.03
C ASP A 800 9.85 13.56 28.87
N ALA A 801 8.93 13.56 27.90
CA ALA A 801 8.00 14.67 27.67
C ALA A 801 6.99 14.83 28.81
N ASN A 802 6.48 13.73 29.38
CA ASN A 802 5.59 13.80 30.55
C ASN A 802 6.33 14.32 31.78
N GLU A 803 7.60 13.96 31.99
CA GLU A 803 8.40 14.55 33.07
C GLU A 803 8.69 16.05 32.83
N LEU A 804 9.09 16.45 31.62
CA LEU A 804 9.30 17.86 31.26
C LEU A 804 8.03 18.69 31.46
N TYR A 805 6.87 18.22 30.99
CA TYR A 805 5.59 18.88 31.18
C TYR A 805 5.21 18.99 32.67
N THR A 806 5.44 17.94 33.46
CA THR A 806 5.20 17.95 34.91
C THR A 806 6.09 18.97 35.63
N ASP A 807 7.37 19.08 35.24
CA ASP A 807 8.30 20.05 35.83
C ASP A 807 7.92 21.49 35.47
N MET A 808 7.58 21.74 34.20
CA MET A 808 7.08 23.04 33.72
C MET A 808 5.85 23.53 34.51
N MET A 809 4.89 22.63 34.76
CA MET A 809 3.59 22.97 35.36
C MET A 809 3.62 23.05 36.90
N TYR A 810 4.49 22.30 37.58
CA TYR A 810 4.44 22.14 39.05
C TYR A 810 5.74 22.46 39.80
N LYS A 811 6.87 22.66 39.12
CA LYS A 811 8.19 22.87 39.77
C LYS A 811 8.95 24.11 39.27
N SER A 812 8.51 24.71 38.18
CA SER A 812 9.20 25.84 37.53
C SER A 812 8.74 27.22 38.01
N SER A 813 9.58 28.23 37.82
CA SER A 813 9.15 29.64 37.87
C SER A 813 8.27 29.96 36.66
N SER A 814 7.22 30.76 36.84
CA SER A 814 6.39 31.22 35.71
C SER A 814 6.97 32.51 35.08
N PRO A 815 7.13 32.59 33.74
CA PRO A 815 6.93 31.54 32.76
C PRO A 815 8.08 30.50 32.76
N PRO A 816 7.80 29.20 32.53
CA PRO A 816 8.83 28.17 32.43
C PRO A 816 9.70 28.39 31.18
N LYS A 817 10.99 28.05 31.27
CA LYS A 817 11.97 28.27 30.20
C LYS A 817 12.69 26.99 29.77
N ILE A 818 12.93 26.83 28.48
CA ILE A 818 13.73 25.74 27.89
C ILE A 818 14.94 26.31 27.16
N LYS A 819 16.03 25.55 27.15
CA LYS A 819 17.22 25.79 26.33
C LYS A 819 17.40 24.61 25.36
N ILE A 820 17.68 24.90 24.09
CA ILE A 820 17.81 23.90 23.01
C ILE A 820 19.18 24.02 22.36
N SER A 821 19.98 22.95 22.47
CA SER A 821 21.28 22.85 21.80
C SER A 821 21.15 22.42 20.33
N SER A 822 22.18 22.69 19.52
CA SER A 822 22.35 21.96 18.25
C SER A 822 22.44 20.46 18.52
N TYR A 823 21.95 19.63 17.58
CA TYR A 823 22.06 18.18 17.76
C TYR A 823 23.55 17.75 17.79
N LYS A 824 23.79 16.56 18.34
CA LYS A 824 25.08 15.89 18.36
C LYS A 824 24.90 14.46 17.90
N THR A 825 25.86 13.94 17.16
CA THR A 825 25.88 12.54 16.73
C THR A 825 26.38 11.66 17.86
N ILE A 826 25.55 10.71 18.32
CA ILE A 826 25.96 9.62 19.20
C ILE A 826 26.03 8.31 18.40
N VAL A 827 26.98 7.44 18.75
CA VAL A 827 27.24 6.17 18.07
C VAL A 827 27.60 5.10 19.11
N GLY A 828 27.14 3.87 18.91
CA GLY A 828 27.58 2.68 19.65
C GLY A 828 26.60 2.21 20.72
N GLU A 829 27.12 1.61 21.80
CA GLU A 829 26.37 0.86 22.83
C GLU A 829 25.22 1.62 23.51
N THR A 830 25.22 2.96 23.44
CA THR A 830 24.15 3.81 23.98
C THR A 830 22.96 4.00 23.03
N VAL A 831 23.07 3.58 21.77
CA VAL A 831 22.02 3.68 20.75
C VAL A 831 21.34 2.33 20.53
N VAL A 832 20.08 2.23 20.94
CA VAL A 832 19.27 1.02 20.73
C VAL A 832 18.85 0.93 19.26
N THR A 833 19.22 -0.14 18.55
CA THR A 833 18.70 -0.41 17.20
C THR A 833 17.22 -0.77 17.24
N ARG A 834 16.41 -0.15 16.36
CA ARG A 834 14.95 -0.30 16.31
C ARG A 834 14.44 -0.63 14.90
N VAL A 835 13.34 -1.35 14.81
CA VAL A 835 12.52 -1.48 13.59
C VAL A 835 11.43 -0.39 13.67
N PRO A 836 11.52 0.68 12.85
CA PRO A 836 10.65 1.85 12.95
C PRO A 836 9.19 1.47 12.70
N ALA A 837 8.25 2.21 13.30
CA ALA A 837 6.84 1.87 13.21
C ALA A 837 6.33 1.86 11.77
N SER A 838 6.94 2.66 10.88
CA SER A 838 6.73 2.64 9.43
C SER A 838 6.92 1.29 8.75
N SER A 839 7.95 0.50 9.11
CA SER A 839 8.34 -0.69 8.33
C SER A 839 7.20 -1.73 8.31
N GLY A 840 6.84 -2.21 7.13
CA GLY A 840 5.80 -3.22 6.91
C GLY A 840 6.13 -4.53 7.62
N ARG A 841 5.11 -5.16 8.21
CA ARG A 841 5.24 -6.34 9.09
C ARG A 841 4.56 -7.58 8.51
N GLY A 842 5.18 -8.73 8.72
CA GLY A 842 4.60 -10.04 8.40
C GLY A 842 3.37 -10.40 9.25
N PRO A 843 2.77 -11.59 9.00
CA PRO A 843 3.10 -12.54 7.93
C PRO A 843 2.73 -12.01 6.54
N SER A 844 3.12 -12.72 5.47
CA SER A 844 2.55 -12.50 4.14
C SER A 844 1.05 -12.73 4.15
N SER A 845 0.26 -11.73 3.73
CA SER A 845 -1.21 -11.82 3.66
C SER A 845 -1.69 -12.76 2.55
N PHE A 846 -0.92 -12.88 1.45
CA PHE A 846 -1.21 -13.83 0.37
C PHE A 846 -0.89 -15.28 0.76
N SER A 847 0.29 -15.53 1.35
CA SER A 847 0.74 -16.89 1.68
C SER A 847 1.45 -16.94 3.05
N PRO A 848 0.69 -17.07 4.16
CA PRO A 848 1.24 -17.02 5.53
C PRO A 848 2.21 -18.15 5.93
N ALA A 849 2.55 -19.05 5.01
CA ALA A 849 3.63 -20.04 5.16
C ALA A 849 5.00 -19.53 4.67
N ILE A 850 5.00 -18.46 3.86
CA ILE A 850 6.20 -17.77 3.40
C ILE A 850 6.54 -16.69 4.43
N LEU A 851 7.72 -16.76 5.03
CA LEU A 851 8.18 -15.71 5.93
C LEU A 851 8.47 -14.44 5.13
N LYS A 852 7.88 -13.32 5.56
CA LYS A 852 8.19 -11.96 5.09
C LYS A 852 8.15 -11.00 6.29
N PRO A 853 9.00 -9.97 6.35
CA PRO A 853 10.14 -9.69 5.46
C PRO A 853 11.22 -10.80 5.52
N ASP A 854 12.19 -10.80 4.60
CA ASP A 854 13.25 -11.82 4.57
C ASP A 854 14.45 -11.43 5.47
N ILE A 855 14.80 -10.14 5.46
CA ILE A 855 15.97 -9.56 6.14
C ILE A 855 15.69 -8.11 6.56
N ALA A 856 16.39 -7.58 7.56
CA ALA A 856 16.43 -6.17 7.90
C ALA A 856 17.79 -5.53 7.56
N ALA A 857 17.78 -4.26 7.14
CA ALA A 857 18.97 -3.44 6.95
C ALA A 857 18.72 -2.00 7.44
N PRO A 858 19.77 -1.19 7.67
CA PRO A 858 19.61 0.22 8.00
C PRO A 858 18.78 0.94 6.92
N GLY A 859 17.74 1.63 7.35
CA GLY A 859 16.77 2.32 6.49
C GLY A 859 16.10 3.51 7.17
N MET A 860 16.67 4.01 8.26
CA MET A 860 16.29 5.26 8.92
C MET A 860 17.56 6.06 9.19
N THR A 861 17.48 7.38 9.02
CA THR A 861 18.58 8.29 9.33
C THR A 861 19.87 8.03 8.53
N LEU A 862 19.75 7.63 7.25
CA LEU A 862 20.88 7.55 6.32
C LEU A 862 21.09 8.88 5.60
N LEU A 863 22.34 9.18 5.25
CA LEU A 863 22.74 10.43 4.58
C LEU A 863 23.06 10.17 3.11
N THR A 864 22.55 11.04 2.23
CA THR A 864 22.70 10.93 0.76
C THR A 864 23.26 12.20 0.12
N PRO A 865 23.84 12.09 -1.09
CA PRO A 865 23.93 13.20 -2.02
C PRO A 865 22.54 13.42 -2.65
N ARG A 866 22.01 14.64 -2.55
CA ARG A 866 20.72 15.04 -3.11
C ARG A 866 20.90 15.73 -4.47
N ILE A 867 19.86 15.70 -5.31
CA ILE A 867 19.79 16.47 -6.56
C ILE A 867 19.94 18.00 -6.31
N PRO A 868 20.63 18.76 -7.17
CA PRO A 868 20.68 20.21 -7.08
C PRO A 868 19.30 20.81 -7.32
N THR A 869 18.87 21.72 -6.46
CA THR A 869 17.58 22.43 -6.50
C THR A 869 17.81 23.88 -6.10
N ASP A 870 16.99 24.82 -6.59
CA ASP A 870 17.26 26.29 -6.52
C ASP A 870 17.27 26.90 -5.11
N GLU A 871 17.00 26.10 -4.08
CA GLU A 871 16.50 26.54 -2.80
C GLU A 871 17.20 25.71 -1.67
N ASP A 872 17.88 26.33 -0.70
CA ASP A 872 18.93 25.65 0.11
C ASP A 872 18.45 24.97 1.42
N THR A 873 17.51 24.00 1.36
CA THR A 873 17.31 23.08 2.52
C THR A 873 18.31 21.93 2.51
N ARG A 874 19.24 22.02 3.45
CA ARG A 874 20.36 21.11 3.68
C ARG A 874 19.96 19.95 4.58
N GLU A 875 18.97 19.20 4.11
CA GLU A 875 18.35 18.14 4.88
C GLU A 875 18.50 16.82 4.12
N PHE A 876 19.37 15.96 4.66
CA PHE A 876 19.94 14.80 3.97
C PHE A 876 19.46 13.46 4.54
N GLU A 877 18.48 13.49 5.47
CA GLU A 877 18.03 12.33 6.22
C GLU A 877 16.95 11.54 5.45
N TYR A 878 17.36 10.45 4.78
CA TYR A 878 16.42 9.56 4.09
C TYR A 878 16.03 8.37 4.95
N SER A 879 14.74 8.07 4.94
CA SER A 879 14.09 7.03 5.74
C SER A 879 13.04 6.25 4.93
N GLY A 880 12.86 4.98 5.28
CA GLY A 880 11.91 4.05 4.67
C GLY A 880 12.51 2.72 4.22
N THR A 881 11.66 1.77 3.87
CA THR A 881 12.10 0.46 3.34
C THR A 881 12.73 0.57 1.94
N SER A 882 12.39 1.61 1.16
CA SER A 882 13.13 1.97 -0.06
C SER A 882 14.59 2.32 0.16
N VAL A 883 14.97 2.68 1.38
CA VAL A 883 16.33 3.10 1.79
C VAL A 883 17.15 1.88 2.25
N ALA A 884 16.51 0.92 2.91
CA ALA A 884 17.11 -0.36 3.28
C ALA A 884 17.34 -1.29 2.05
N THR A 885 16.46 -1.20 1.05
CA THR A 885 16.52 -1.97 -0.22
C THR A 885 17.87 -1.84 -0.96
N PRO A 886 18.37 -0.63 -1.31
CA PRO A 886 19.64 -0.47 -2.01
C PRO A 886 20.85 -0.89 -1.18
N VAL A 887 20.80 -0.79 0.16
CA VAL A 887 21.87 -1.30 1.03
C VAL A 887 22.04 -2.81 0.84
N ILE A 888 20.93 -3.56 0.78
CA ILE A 888 20.96 -4.99 0.45
C ILE A 888 21.37 -5.22 -1.01
N ALA A 889 20.88 -4.43 -1.98
CA ALA A 889 21.26 -4.58 -3.39
C ALA A 889 22.77 -4.38 -3.62
N GLY A 890 23.41 -3.43 -2.92
CA GLY A 890 24.86 -3.25 -2.91
C GLY A 890 25.59 -4.47 -2.32
N ILE A 891 25.12 -5.03 -1.21
CA ILE A 891 25.68 -6.27 -0.63
C ILE A 891 25.52 -7.46 -1.60
N VAL A 892 24.37 -7.58 -2.27
CA VAL A 892 24.13 -8.59 -3.32
C VAL A 892 25.12 -8.43 -4.48
N ALA A 893 25.43 -7.20 -4.92
CA ALA A 893 26.43 -6.96 -5.96
C ALA A 893 27.86 -7.35 -5.53
N LEU A 894 28.25 -7.06 -4.28
CA LEU A 894 29.52 -7.56 -3.73
C LEU A 894 29.56 -9.10 -3.70
N LEU A 895 28.48 -9.74 -3.24
CA LEU A 895 28.36 -11.21 -3.19
C LEU A 895 28.37 -11.84 -4.59
N LYS A 896 27.74 -11.23 -5.60
CA LYS A 896 27.79 -11.69 -7.00
C LYS A 896 29.19 -11.52 -7.60
N THR A 897 30.00 -10.56 -7.13
CA THR A 897 31.40 -10.43 -7.56
C THR A 897 32.29 -11.51 -6.92
N ALA A 898 32.10 -11.79 -5.62
CA ALA A 898 32.83 -12.83 -4.91
C ALA A 898 32.41 -14.25 -5.33
N HIS A 899 31.13 -14.45 -5.66
CA HIS A 899 30.54 -15.73 -6.05
C HIS A 899 29.70 -15.62 -7.34
N PRO A 900 30.34 -15.44 -8.53
CA PRO A 900 29.61 -15.21 -9.79
C PRO A 900 28.64 -16.33 -10.19
N THR A 901 28.90 -17.56 -9.73
CA THR A 901 28.11 -18.76 -10.03
C THR A 901 26.94 -19.00 -9.07
N TRP A 902 26.75 -18.17 -8.03
CA TRP A 902 25.60 -18.33 -7.14
C TRP A 902 24.29 -17.89 -7.82
N SER A 903 23.25 -18.70 -7.61
CA SER A 903 21.86 -18.39 -7.93
C SER A 903 21.35 -17.23 -7.07
N PRO A 904 20.29 -16.50 -7.49
CA PRO A 904 19.61 -15.53 -6.63
C PRO A 904 19.15 -16.14 -5.30
N ALA A 905 18.70 -17.41 -5.32
CA ALA A 905 18.32 -18.16 -4.13
C ALA A 905 19.50 -18.41 -3.18
N ALA A 906 20.67 -18.78 -3.69
CA ALA A 906 21.89 -18.97 -2.90
C ALA A 906 22.37 -17.65 -2.27
N ILE A 907 22.36 -16.54 -3.01
CA ILE A 907 22.71 -15.21 -2.47
C ILE A 907 21.70 -14.76 -1.40
N LYS A 908 20.40 -14.88 -1.69
CA LYS A 908 19.32 -14.63 -0.71
C LYS A 908 19.52 -15.48 0.53
N SER A 909 19.80 -16.78 0.39
CA SER A 909 20.08 -17.65 1.52
C SER A 909 21.31 -17.21 2.30
N ALA A 910 22.41 -16.82 1.64
CA ALA A 910 23.65 -16.44 2.34
C ALA A 910 23.45 -15.19 3.21
N ILE A 911 22.67 -14.22 2.73
CA ILE A 911 22.26 -13.02 3.48
C ILE A 911 21.36 -13.40 4.66
N VAL A 912 20.32 -14.21 4.42
CA VAL A 912 19.32 -14.56 5.43
C VAL A 912 19.89 -15.48 6.52
N THR A 913 20.67 -16.50 6.18
CA THR A 913 21.14 -17.49 7.17
C THR A 913 22.26 -17.00 8.09
N THR A 914 22.88 -15.87 7.75
CA THR A 914 24.00 -15.29 8.51
C THR A 914 23.64 -14.01 9.28
N ALA A 915 22.36 -13.60 9.21
CA ALA A 915 21.81 -12.43 9.86
C ALA A 915 21.98 -12.43 11.40
N MET A 916 21.95 -11.24 11.98
CA MET A 916 22.10 -11.01 13.42
C MET A 916 20.74 -10.76 14.08
N LYS A 917 20.43 -11.54 15.12
CA LYS A 917 19.27 -11.32 16.01
C LYS A 917 19.44 -10.12 16.95
N THR A 918 20.63 -9.52 16.96
CA THR A 918 21.06 -8.40 17.80
C THR A 918 21.61 -7.29 16.92
N ASP A 919 21.76 -6.10 17.49
CA ASP A 919 22.63 -5.07 16.94
C ASP A 919 24.13 -5.50 16.98
N PRO A 920 25.06 -4.71 16.39
CA PRO A 920 26.49 -5.02 16.38
C PRO A 920 27.13 -5.16 17.78
N TYR A 921 26.53 -4.59 18.81
CA TYR A 921 27.02 -4.56 20.19
C TYR A 921 26.39 -5.66 21.07
N GLY A 922 25.46 -6.44 20.52
CA GLY A 922 24.77 -7.54 21.19
C GLY A 922 23.47 -7.15 21.90
N GLY A 923 23.02 -5.90 21.76
CA GLY A 923 21.72 -5.46 22.25
C GLY A 923 20.56 -6.07 21.44
N ARG A 924 19.37 -6.09 22.05
CA ARG A 924 18.17 -6.69 21.46
C ARG A 924 17.41 -5.64 20.67
N ILE A 925 17.19 -5.91 19.39
CA ILE A 925 16.45 -5.01 18.50
C ILE A 925 14.99 -4.88 18.98
N ILE A 926 14.50 -3.63 19.04
CA ILE A 926 13.13 -3.29 19.47
C ILE A 926 12.27 -3.01 18.23
N ALA A 927 11.03 -3.49 18.23
CA ALA A 927 10.03 -3.18 17.22
C ALA A 927 9.12 -2.05 17.73
N ASP A 928 9.13 -0.93 17.01
CA ASP A 928 8.30 0.24 17.30
C ASP A 928 6.87 0.05 16.78
N GLY A 929 5.90 0.64 17.49
CA GLY A 929 4.48 0.59 17.17
C GLY A 929 3.60 1.08 18.32
N GLY A 930 2.29 0.76 18.26
CA GLY A 930 1.32 1.20 19.28
C GLY A 930 1.66 0.76 20.72
N ASN A 931 2.39 -0.35 20.85
CA ASN A 931 3.19 -0.74 22.01
C ASN A 931 4.53 -1.28 21.49
N ASN A 932 5.65 -0.87 22.10
CA ASN A 932 6.98 -1.36 21.72
C ASN A 932 7.17 -2.82 22.17
N LYS A 933 7.76 -3.67 21.32
CA LYS A 933 8.04 -5.09 21.63
C LYS A 933 9.48 -5.50 21.28
N LEU A 934 9.96 -6.63 21.79
CA LEU A 934 11.15 -7.26 21.21
C LEU A 934 10.85 -7.64 19.76
N ALA A 935 11.77 -7.31 18.85
CA ALA A 935 11.56 -7.56 17.44
C ALA A 935 11.60 -9.07 17.12
N ASP A 936 10.63 -9.53 16.33
CA ASP A 936 10.44 -10.93 15.94
C ASP A 936 10.59 -11.15 14.43
N ALA A 937 10.39 -12.38 13.96
CA ALA A 937 10.64 -12.74 12.57
C ALA A 937 9.70 -12.05 11.55
N PHE A 938 8.56 -11.50 11.99
CA PHE A 938 7.70 -10.67 11.15
C PHE A 938 8.06 -9.18 11.18
N ASP A 939 8.99 -8.76 12.05
CA ASP A 939 9.60 -7.44 12.02
C ASP A 939 10.94 -7.43 11.25
N LEU A 940 11.74 -8.50 11.41
CA LEU A 940 13.14 -8.58 10.97
C LEU A 940 13.43 -9.56 9.83
N GLY A 941 12.50 -10.49 9.54
CA GLY A 941 12.84 -11.71 8.83
C GLY A 941 13.79 -12.57 9.67
N ALA A 942 14.99 -12.86 9.17
CA ALA A 942 16.02 -13.56 9.96
C ALA A 942 16.82 -12.66 10.92
N GLY A 943 16.83 -11.34 10.73
CA GLY A 943 17.62 -10.40 11.54
C GLY A 943 18.21 -9.24 10.73
N LEU A 944 19.10 -8.48 11.37
CA LEU A 944 19.91 -7.45 10.74
C LEU A 944 21.00 -8.09 9.86
N VAL A 945 21.21 -7.55 8.65
CA VAL A 945 22.18 -8.08 7.68
C VAL A 945 23.63 -8.09 8.19
N ASN A 946 24.38 -9.17 7.89
CA ASN A 946 25.82 -9.26 8.15
C ASN A 946 26.59 -9.68 6.89
N MET A 947 27.10 -8.70 6.14
CA MET A 947 27.80 -8.93 4.87
C MET A 947 29.09 -9.76 5.01
N GLU A 948 29.81 -9.62 6.12
CA GLU A 948 31.10 -10.30 6.35
C GLU A 948 30.94 -11.79 6.71
N LYS A 949 29.76 -12.20 7.18
CA LYS A 949 29.39 -13.63 7.27
C LYS A 949 28.73 -14.12 5.98
N ALA A 950 27.90 -13.30 5.34
CA ALA A 950 27.23 -13.67 4.09
C ALA A 950 28.21 -14.03 2.95
N LYS A 951 29.46 -13.52 2.97
CA LYS A 951 30.50 -13.93 2.01
C LYS A 951 30.94 -15.39 2.13
N ASN A 952 30.77 -16.02 3.29
CA ASN A 952 31.03 -17.45 3.50
C ASN A 952 30.03 -18.01 4.52
N PRO A 953 28.81 -18.35 4.09
CA PRO A 953 27.75 -18.84 4.99
C PRO A 953 27.97 -20.30 5.41
N GLY A 954 28.89 -21.04 4.78
CA GLY A 954 29.03 -22.48 4.94
C GLY A 954 27.97 -23.28 4.15
N LEU A 955 26.69 -23.10 4.45
CA LEU A 955 25.57 -23.72 3.72
C LEU A 955 24.59 -22.69 3.16
N VAL A 956 23.95 -23.01 2.03
CA VAL A 956 22.84 -22.25 1.44
C VAL A 956 21.62 -23.14 1.14
N TYR A 957 20.44 -22.57 1.34
CA TYR A 957 19.15 -23.07 0.90
C TYR A 957 18.93 -22.61 -0.54
N ASP A 958 19.61 -23.30 -1.45
CA ASP A 958 19.56 -23.08 -2.90
C ASP A 958 18.23 -23.59 -3.49
N MET A 959 17.72 -22.90 -4.51
CA MET A 959 16.45 -23.21 -5.20
C MET A 959 16.61 -22.96 -6.70
N ASP A 960 15.87 -23.72 -7.51
CA ASP A 960 15.73 -23.48 -8.94
C ASP A 960 14.26 -23.27 -9.35
N MET A 961 13.99 -23.12 -10.65
CA MET A 961 12.64 -22.86 -11.17
C MET A 961 11.63 -23.95 -10.78
N ASN A 962 12.06 -25.19 -10.54
CA ASN A 962 11.18 -26.26 -10.05
C ASN A 962 10.68 -26.00 -8.61
N ASP A 963 11.47 -25.36 -7.75
CA ASP A 963 11.02 -24.94 -6.41
C ASP A 963 9.97 -23.82 -6.48
N TYR A 964 10.12 -22.88 -7.43
CA TYR A 964 9.13 -21.83 -7.67
C TYR A 964 7.86 -22.37 -8.35
N ILE A 965 7.97 -23.35 -9.24
CA ILE A 965 6.85 -24.15 -9.78
C ILE A 965 6.12 -24.89 -8.64
N ASN A 966 6.84 -25.56 -7.74
CA ASN A 966 6.27 -26.21 -6.56
C ASN A 966 5.50 -25.22 -5.67
N TYR A 967 6.01 -24.01 -5.47
CA TYR A 967 5.27 -22.95 -4.78
C TYR A 967 4.00 -22.57 -5.52
N LEU A 968 4.09 -22.19 -6.80
CA LEU A 968 2.94 -21.76 -7.61
C LEU A 968 1.83 -22.80 -7.60
N CYS A 969 2.17 -24.07 -7.85
CA CYS A 969 1.25 -25.21 -7.82
C CYS A 969 0.60 -25.49 -6.46
N SER A 970 1.21 -25.03 -5.36
CA SER A 970 0.62 -25.14 -4.01
C SER A 970 -0.39 -24.01 -3.69
N GLN A 971 -0.53 -23.00 -4.56
CA GLN A 971 -1.48 -21.90 -4.41
C GLN A 971 -2.70 -22.12 -5.33
N SER A 972 -3.92 -22.00 -4.79
CA SER A 972 -5.17 -22.37 -5.48
C SER A 972 -5.53 -21.53 -6.71
N SER A 973 -4.84 -20.41 -6.95
CA SER A 973 -5.06 -19.50 -8.10
C SER A 973 -4.24 -19.83 -9.34
N TYR A 974 -3.35 -20.85 -9.29
CA TYR A 974 -2.51 -21.27 -10.41
C TYR A 974 -2.90 -22.66 -10.90
N THR A 975 -3.14 -22.77 -12.20
CA THR A 975 -3.45 -24.02 -12.89
C THR A 975 -2.22 -24.53 -13.65
N ASP A 976 -2.22 -25.82 -14.04
CA ASP A 976 -1.20 -26.40 -14.94
C ASP A 976 -0.91 -25.49 -16.16
N LYS A 977 -1.95 -24.87 -16.75
CA LYS A 977 -1.82 -23.91 -17.86
C LYS A 977 -1.00 -22.68 -17.46
N LYS A 978 -1.34 -22.04 -16.32
CA LYS A 978 -0.62 -20.86 -15.82
C LYS A 978 0.84 -21.20 -15.51
N VAL A 979 1.08 -22.30 -14.83
CA VAL A 979 2.43 -22.71 -14.40
C VAL A 979 3.29 -23.13 -15.60
N SER A 980 2.73 -23.90 -16.54
CA SER A 980 3.43 -24.25 -17.80
C SER A 980 3.85 -23.03 -18.61
N ALA A 981 3.03 -21.96 -18.61
CA ALA A 981 3.37 -20.73 -19.31
C ALA A 981 4.38 -19.86 -18.56
N LEU A 982 4.33 -19.81 -17.22
CA LEU A 982 5.33 -19.14 -16.38
C LEU A 982 6.72 -19.81 -16.44
N ALA A 983 6.75 -21.12 -16.73
CA ALA A 983 7.95 -21.96 -16.75
C ALA A 983 8.47 -22.32 -18.16
N GLY A 984 7.86 -21.77 -19.23
CA GLY A 984 8.18 -22.07 -20.64
C GLY A 984 7.86 -23.49 -21.12
N ASN A 985 7.77 -24.47 -20.22
CA ASN A 985 7.56 -25.88 -20.50
C ASN A 985 6.07 -26.22 -20.58
N VAL A 986 5.62 -26.49 -21.81
CA VAL A 986 4.25 -26.80 -22.24
C VAL A 986 3.61 -27.98 -21.49
N ASN A 987 4.38 -28.85 -20.84
CA ASN A 987 3.90 -30.05 -20.16
C ASN A 987 4.04 -30.03 -18.62
N THR A 988 4.17 -28.85 -18.01
CA THR A 988 4.33 -28.73 -16.54
C THR A 988 3.01 -29.00 -15.81
N LYS A 989 2.80 -30.25 -15.42
CA LYS A 989 1.71 -30.65 -14.51
C LYS A 989 2.09 -30.32 -13.07
N CYS A 990 1.15 -29.76 -12.32
CA CYS A 990 1.40 -29.42 -10.93
C CYS A 990 1.56 -30.67 -10.05
N PRO A 991 2.70 -30.83 -9.34
CA PRO A 991 2.86 -31.87 -8.34
C PRO A 991 2.03 -31.54 -7.10
N GLY A 992 1.63 -32.56 -6.33
CA GLY A 992 0.95 -32.42 -5.04
C GLY A 992 1.84 -31.91 -3.91
N SER A 993 2.71 -30.94 -4.20
CA SER A 993 3.73 -30.40 -3.30
C SER A 993 3.13 -29.46 -2.27
N SER A 994 3.60 -29.56 -1.03
CA SER A 994 3.18 -28.69 0.07
C SER A 994 3.91 -27.35 0.02
N VAL A 995 3.17 -26.26 0.22
CA VAL A 995 3.74 -24.91 0.43
C VAL A 995 4.76 -24.87 1.58
N LEU A 996 4.70 -25.81 2.53
CA LEU A 996 5.66 -25.87 3.64
C LEU A 996 7.04 -26.39 3.21
N ASP A 997 7.11 -27.24 2.18
CA ASP A 997 8.32 -27.96 1.77
C ASP A 997 9.21 -27.20 0.77
N ILE A 998 8.78 -26.00 0.31
CA ILE A 998 9.59 -25.09 -0.51
C ILE A 998 10.89 -24.78 0.21
N ASN A 999 12.03 -24.83 -0.48
CA ASN A 999 13.35 -24.79 0.13
C ASN A 999 13.82 -23.38 0.58
N LEU A 1000 12.98 -22.64 1.29
CA LEU A 1000 13.30 -21.34 1.85
C LEU A 1000 14.21 -21.42 3.10
N PRO A 1001 15.08 -20.43 3.34
CA PRO A 1001 15.85 -20.26 4.57
C PRO A 1001 14.98 -19.81 5.78
N SER A 1002 13.76 -20.34 5.90
CA SER A 1002 12.82 -20.13 7.01
C SER A 1002 11.80 -21.27 7.08
N ILE A 1003 11.18 -21.47 8.24
CA ILE A 1003 10.07 -22.41 8.42
C ILE A 1003 8.91 -21.69 9.14
N THR A 1004 7.89 -21.28 8.39
CA THR A 1004 6.64 -20.76 8.97
C THR A 1004 5.51 -21.76 8.78
N ILE A 1005 4.87 -22.18 9.87
CA ILE A 1005 3.71 -23.09 9.83
C ILE A 1005 2.49 -22.35 10.42
N PRO A 1006 1.60 -21.79 9.58
CA PRO A 1006 0.49 -20.94 10.02
C PRO A 1006 -0.67 -21.71 10.66
N ASN A 1007 -0.68 -23.04 10.56
CA ASN A 1007 -1.62 -23.96 11.19
C ASN A 1007 -0.93 -25.30 11.53
N VAL A 1008 -0.38 -25.40 12.74
CA VAL A 1008 0.08 -26.67 13.32
C VAL A 1008 -1.13 -27.43 13.88
N LYS A 1009 -1.42 -28.60 13.29
CA LYS A 1009 -2.47 -29.53 13.74
C LYS A 1009 -1.91 -30.49 14.82
N ARG A 1010 -2.78 -31.32 15.43
CA ARG A 1010 -2.35 -32.32 16.44
C ARG A 1010 -1.38 -33.37 15.89
N ASN A 1011 -1.55 -33.76 14.63
CA ASN A 1011 -0.66 -34.71 13.97
C ASN A 1011 0.66 -34.01 13.63
N THR A 1012 1.78 -34.69 13.83
CA THR A 1012 3.11 -34.17 13.53
C THR A 1012 3.23 -33.78 12.06
N ILE A 1013 3.38 -32.48 11.79
CA ILE A 1013 3.70 -31.95 10.47
C ILE A 1013 5.20 -32.19 10.23
N LYS A 1014 5.54 -32.66 9.04
CA LYS A 1014 6.92 -32.78 8.58
C LYS A 1014 7.18 -31.71 7.53
N VAL A 1015 8.35 -31.11 7.58
CA VAL A 1015 8.82 -30.07 6.66
C VAL A 1015 10.23 -30.43 6.26
N THR A 1016 10.49 -30.52 4.96
CA THR A 1016 11.79 -30.90 4.39
C THR A 1016 12.53 -29.67 3.88
N ARG A 1017 13.85 -29.68 4.01
CA ARG A 1017 14.76 -28.67 3.45
C ARG A 1017 15.99 -29.36 2.89
N THR A 1018 16.59 -28.76 1.86
CA THR A 1018 17.83 -29.20 1.22
C THR A 1018 18.86 -28.09 1.35
N VAL A 1019 20.07 -28.43 1.79
CA VAL A 1019 21.18 -27.48 1.93
C VAL A 1019 22.37 -27.90 1.08
N THR A 1020 22.89 -26.93 0.35
CA THR A 1020 24.12 -27.02 -0.45
C THR A 1020 25.29 -26.50 0.37
N ASN A 1021 26.35 -27.29 0.52
CA ASN A 1021 27.60 -26.83 1.11
C ASN A 1021 28.39 -26.01 0.09
N VAL A 1022 28.56 -24.72 0.41
CA VAL A 1022 29.41 -23.76 -0.33
C VAL A 1022 30.69 -23.42 0.43
N GLY A 1023 30.78 -23.83 1.71
CA GLY A 1023 32.00 -23.81 2.50
C GLY A 1023 32.89 -25.05 2.29
N PRO A 1024 33.85 -25.30 3.19
CA PRO A 1024 34.84 -26.35 3.01
C PRO A 1024 34.26 -27.75 2.80
N VAL A 1025 34.82 -28.50 1.84
CA VAL A 1025 34.27 -29.75 1.28
C VAL A 1025 34.06 -30.86 2.32
N ASN A 1026 34.91 -30.93 3.35
CA ASN A 1026 34.87 -31.99 4.37
C ASN A 1026 34.36 -31.44 5.72
N SER A 1027 33.12 -30.96 5.73
CA SER A 1027 32.44 -30.34 6.87
C SER A 1027 31.37 -31.26 7.49
N VAL A 1028 31.10 -31.08 8.79
CA VAL A 1028 30.04 -31.80 9.51
C VAL A 1028 29.26 -30.81 10.35
N TYR A 1029 27.98 -30.63 10.04
CA TYR A 1029 27.11 -29.69 10.75
C TYR A 1029 26.20 -30.42 11.73
N THR A 1030 26.08 -29.90 12.95
CA THR A 1030 25.10 -30.33 13.97
C THR A 1030 23.99 -29.30 14.13
N PRO A 1031 22.74 -29.71 14.43
CA PRO A 1031 21.63 -28.78 14.63
C PRO A 1031 21.61 -28.26 16.07
N VAL A 1032 21.41 -26.95 16.21
CA VAL A 1032 21.06 -26.27 17.47
C VAL A 1032 19.67 -25.68 17.28
N LEU A 1033 18.74 -26.02 18.18
CA LEU A 1033 17.31 -25.76 18.01
C LEU A 1033 16.75 -24.95 19.18
N GLU A 1034 16.32 -23.73 18.89
CA GLU A 1034 15.48 -22.91 19.76
C GLU A 1034 14.02 -23.19 19.38
N ALA A 1035 13.40 -24.22 19.99
CA ALA A 1035 12.03 -24.58 19.69
C ALA A 1035 11.04 -23.48 20.16
N PRO A 1036 10.11 -23.00 19.30
CA PRO A 1036 9.11 -22.02 19.70
C PRO A 1036 8.24 -22.50 20.86
N HIS A 1037 7.95 -21.60 21.81
CA HIS A 1037 7.22 -21.92 23.03
C HIS A 1037 5.86 -22.59 22.72
N ARG A 1038 5.52 -23.63 23.50
CA ARG A 1038 4.36 -24.55 23.34
C ARG A 1038 4.41 -25.56 22.19
N PHE A 1039 5.46 -25.60 21.38
CA PHE A 1039 5.63 -26.59 20.32
C PHE A 1039 6.72 -27.61 20.64
N ASN A 1040 6.53 -28.85 20.20
CA ASN A 1040 7.60 -29.84 20.11
C ASN A 1040 8.16 -29.78 18.69
N VAL A 1041 9.47 -29.57 18.57
CA VAL A 1041 10.18 -29.48 17.30
C VAL A 1041 11.39 -30.41 17.36
N THR A 1042 11.60 -31.21 16.33
CA THR A 1042 12.73 -32.16 16.22
C THR A 1042 13.29 -32.16 14.80
N VAL A 1043 14.56 -32.52 14.64
CA VAL A 1043 15.27 -32.49 13.34
C VAL A 1043 15.91 -33.85 13.07
N SER A 1044 15.85 -34.32 11.82
CA SER A 1044 16.52 -35.54 11.36
C SER A 1044 17.13 -35.33 9.97
N PRO A 1045 18.37 -35.78 9.70
CA PRO A 1045 19.30 -36.43 10.62
C PRO A 1045 19.83 -35.47 11.70
N GLN A 1046 20.55 -36.01 12.69
CA GLN A 1046 21.21 -35.21 13.74
C GLN A 1046 22.61 -34.70 13.36
N ASN A 1047 23.11 -35.06 12.17
CA ASN A 1047 24.36 -34.55 11.58
C ASN A 1047 24.18 -34.48 10.05
N LEU A 1048 24.67 -33.43 9.41
CA LEU A 1048 24.86 -33.36 7.96
C LEU A 1048 26.35 -33.48 7.66
N VAL A 1049 26.73 -34.42 6.79
CA VAL A 1049 28.13 -34.83 6.56
C VAL A 1049 28.48 -34.62 5.09
N PHE A 1050 29.15 -33.51 4.79
CA PHE A 1050 29.56 -33.17 3.43
C PHE A 1050 30.95 -33.73 3.13
N ASN A 1051 31.17 -34.07 1.85
CA ASN A 1051 32.43 -34.62 1.34
C ASN A 1051 32.49 -34.43 -0.19
N ASN A 1052 33.59 -34.83 -0.83
CA ASN A 1052 33.80 -34.63 -2.27
C ASN A 1052 32.78 -35.35 -3.19
N ALA A 1053 32.02 -36.32 -2.68
CA ALA A 1053 30.92 -36.99 -3.38
C ALA A 1053 29.53 -36.61 -2.84
N THR A 1054 29.42 -35.62 -1.95
CA THR A 1054 28.14 -35.20 -1.35
C THR A 1054 28.19 -33.72 -0.96
N ASN A 1055 27.67 -32.86 -1.84
CA ASN A 1055 27.61 -31.40 -1.67
C ASN A 1055 26.19 -30.88 -1.35
N LYS A 1056 25.12 -31.59 -1.72
CA LYS A 1056 23.73 -31.30 -1.30
C LYS A 1056 23.22 -32.40 -0.35
N LEU A 1057 22.51 -32.01 0.71
CA LEU A 1057 21.88 -32.94 1.66
C LEU A 1057 20.51 -32.41 2.11
N ALA A 1058 19.55 -33.32 2.30
CA ALA A 1058 18.23 -33.00 2.84
C ALA A 1058 18.12 -33.30 4.34
N PHE A 1059 17.29 -32.54 5.04
CA PHE A 1059 16.85 -32.79 6.41
C PHE A 1059 15.35 -32.54 6.57
N THR A 1060 14.73 -33.20 7.53
CA THR A 1060 13.31 -33.05 7.88
C THR A 1060 13.18 -32.49 9.29
N VAL A 1061 12.42 -31.41 9.43
CA VAL A 1061 11.94 -30.88 10.70
C VAL A 1061 10.55 -31.45 10.97
N SER A 1062 10.35 -32.03 12.14
CA SER A 1062 9.06 -32.59 12.59
C SER A 1062 8.50 -31.73 13.73
N VAL A 1063 7.30 -31.19 13.54
CA VAL A 1063 6.65 -30.22 14.41
C VAL A 1063 5.29 -30.75 14.89
N SER A 1064 5.02 -30.66 16.20
CA SER A 1064 3.67 -30.90 16.75
C SER A 1064 3.32 -29.89 17.84
N SER A 1065 2.01 -29.65 18.00
CA SER A 1065 1.48 -28.84 19.10
C SER A 1065 1.66 -29.55 20.45
N GLY A 1066 1.90 -28.80 21.52
CA GLY A 1066 1.72 -29.28 22.89
C GLY A 1066 0.26 -29.69 23.18
N PRO A 1067 -0.05 -30.12 24.43
CA PRO A 1067 -1.37 -30.68 24.78
C PRO A 1067 -2.55 -29.70 24.75
N TYR A 1068 -2.29 -28.39 24.56
CA TYR A 1068 -3.28 -27.33 24.61
C TYR A 1068 -4.03 -27.16 23.28
N LYS A 1069 -5.36 -27.00 23.36
CA LYS A 1069 -6.28 -26.93 22.21
C LYS A 1069 -6.81 -25.50 21.99
N THR A 1070 -5.91 -24.52 21.85
CA THR A 1070 -6.29 -23.11 21.67
C THR A 1070 -5.71 -22.55 20.36
N ASN A 1071 -6.43 -21.60 19.76
CA ASN A 1071 -5.87 -20.77 18.71
C ASN A 1071 -4.87 -19.78 19.33
N THR A 1072 -3.76 -19.51 18.65
CA THR A 1072 -2.68 -18.69 19.20
C THR A 1072 -2.26 -17.56 18.25
N ALA A 1073 -1.49 -16.60 18.79
CA ALA A 1073 -0.55 -15.85 17.98
C ALA A 1073 0.54 -16.79 17.41
N PHE A 1074 1.41 -16.26 16.54
CA PHE A 1074 2.65 -16.97 16.20
C PHE A 1074 3.62 -16.94 17.38
N TYR A 1075 4.31 -18.05 17.60
CA TYR A 1075 5.47 -18.16 18.48
C TYR A 1075 6.72 -18.35 17.62
N PHE A 1076 7.83 -17.74 18.06
CA PHE A 1076 9.08 -17.67 17.32
C PHE A 1076 10.19 -18.48 17.98
N GLY A 1077 11.19 -18.84 17.18
CA GLY A 1077 12.37 -19.62 17.53
C GLY A 1077 13.29 -19.73 16.32
N SER A 1078 14.26 -20.64 16.36
CA SER A 1078 15.19 -20.84 15.23
C SER A 1078 15.83 -22.22 15.18
N LEU A 1079 16.33 -22.59 14.01
CA LEU A 1079 17.19 -23.74 13.78
C LEU A 1079 18.53 -23.26 13.20
N THR A 1080 19.63 -23.52 13.88
CA THR A 1080 20.99 -23.24 13.42
C THR A 1080 21.72 -24.54 13.09
N TRP A 1081 22.22 -24.69 11.87
CA TRP A 1081 23.22 -25.70 11.55
C TRP A 1081 24.62 -25.12 11.79
N THR A 1082 25.46 -25.80 12.58
CA THR A 1082 26.82 -25.34 12.89
C THR A 1082 27.85 -26.46 12.79
N ASP A 1083 29.01 -26.17 12.18
CA ASP A 1083 30.20 -27.02 12.16
C ASP A 1083 31.25 -26.59 13.22
N GLY A 1084 30.91 -25.59 14.04
CA GLY A 1084 31.81 -24.95 15.01
C GLY A 1084 32.53 -23.70 14.50
N LEU A 1085 32.34 -23.33 13.22
CA LEU A 1085 32.86 -22.11 12.58
C LEU A 1085 31.71 -21.30 11.97
N HIS A 1086 30.91 -21.92 11.11
CA HIS A 1086 29.75 -21.33 10.45
C HIS A 1086 28.50 -21.57 11.30
N ASN A 1087 27.55 -20.61 11.29
CA ASN A 1087 26.25 -20.72 11.95
C ASN A 1087 25.14 -20.37 10.97
N VAL A 1088 24.56 -21.40 10.34
CA VAL A 1088 23.51 -21.28 9.32
C VAL A 1088 22.15 -21.26 10.01
N THR A 1089 21.64 -20.09 10.34
CA THR A 1089 20.47 -19.92 11.20
C THR A 1089 19.23 -19.57 10.39
N ILE A 1090 18.16 -20.35 10.55
CA ILE A 1090 16.84 -20.05 9.96
C ILE A 1090 15.80 -19.76 11.06
N PRO A 1091 14.95 -18.72 10.91
CA PRO A 1091 13.83 -18.47 11.81
C PRO A 1091 12.75 -19.55 11.67
N VAL A 1092 12.09 -19.86 12.79
CA VAL A 1092 11.01 -20.84 12.89
C VAL A 1092 9.80 -20.19 13.56
N SER A 1093 8.67 -20.10 12.84
CA SER A 1093 7.47 -19.34 13.22
C SER A 1093 6.24 -20.24 13.21
N LEU A 1094 5.66 -20.54 14.38
CA LEU A 1094 4.62 -21.58 14.54
C LEU A 1094 3.33 -21.05 15.18
N ARG A 1095 2.18 -21.48 14.67
CA ARG A 1095 0.85 -21.14 15.23
C ARG A 1095 -0.11 -22.32 15.16
N THR A 1096 -0.91 -22.56 16.20
CA THR A 1096 -2.02 -23.54 16.16
C THR A 1096 -3.30 -22.91 15.64
N ARG A 1097 -4.06 -23.67 14.83
CA ARG A 1097 -5.50 -23.41 14.58
C ARG A 1097 -6.31 -24.69 14.75
N PHE A 1098 -7.36 -24.61 15.56
CA PHE A 1098 -8.30 -25.68 15.86
C PHE A 1098 -9.71 -25.24 15.43
N GLY A 1099 -10.25 -25.94 14.44
CA GLY A 1099 -11.45 -25.53 13.72
C GLY A 1099 -11.17 -24.41 12.72
N ASP A 1100 -11.95 -24.39 11.64
CA ASP A 1100 -12.07 -23.20 10.78
C ASP A 1100 -12.94 -22.12 11.45
N TYR A 1101 -13.51 -22.44 12.61
CA TYR A 1101 -14.39 -21.61 13.42
C TYR A 1101 -13.94 -21.60 14.91
N PHE A 1102 -13.32 -20.50 15.39
CA PHE A 1102 -13.40 -19.87 16.75
C PHE A 1102 -12.20 -18.92 17.05
N LEU A 1103 -12.42 -17.60 16.99
CA LEU A 1103 -11.55 -16.50 17.47
C LEU A 1103 -12.29 -15.15 17.35
#